data_AF-A0A934F0D5-F1
#
_entry.id   AF-A0A934F0D5-F1
#
_cell.length_a   1.000
_cell.length_b   1.000
_cell.length_c   1.000
_cell.angle_alpha   90.00
_cell.angle_beta   90.00
_cell.angle_gamma   90.00
#
_symmetry.space_group_name_H-M   'P 1'
#
loop_
_entity.id
_entity.type
_entity.pdbx_description
1 polymer ?
#
loop_
_entity_poly.entity_id
_entity_poly.type
_entity_poly.pdbx_seq_one_letter_code
_entity_poly.pdbx_strand_id
1 'polypeptide(L)'
;MTTAAAKLSLILLTLLLAMPAFAARRGRETETATPSAPWAVQDAPYRAVVRAEYPTSSPETGYAIEIPEFGHTLPNLADCVLTDADGKLAPLYAVWRGEGQRVLFLAKEMKRHANYYLYFGGSKTRRGEMWQPRVSLLMETRRLPSGARFDNWFEMEKTWRRANEVDGAGFVPRIFHAANPFGDTVHFVTHYTGWVRTRGMKSVNLYTQSSDASFVTVNGRLELEWGGIHDGRANQKTVPTKLVKIAEDLIKVDYYHIKANPDQPPGMVLGWQQGKVFEAVPENVWLRPEQAALVGMESASGRPVPLGRIEFKSYVGFENQFLFETRCALPHGDTKGWTMNWQFDDGCVSNEPVVERVAVGMSPLRFRVTLQREKEELRGIRRMDFGTLPRMASINDAKDLDRYVELMGKQDPATHSVRTLRAYTTLLQLSAGGQIAAKCATAFLQKHPDPNDPLWATAQMLRLRGLMQLDSKLALSEMLRLDKIARQRNYEKFDLLELELHVFYLRSETAVTRARQIAAQYPDTRLGRIAMVRIGDFYRLQGRMKEAVAQYQGVQQKATDETGGKKLPAQDRAFSIAVNEMLLDGQRIEAEEKLLEWEAVHPMVKLDSDFLLLRGRVLMAGGRWREALAELDSMLQLQPDSAYQIDINFHRARALYELGQKPEARRIWTEIAKKYPRHEFAAQSSKWAVTP
;
A
#
# COMPACT_ATOMS: atom_id res chain seq x y z
N MET A 1 -8.73 43.63 9.22
CA MET A 1 -7.31 43.24 9.36
C MET A 1 -7.12 41.74 9.03
N THR A 2 -7.72 41.25 7.95
CA THR A 2 -8.06 39.83 7.78
C THR A 2 -7.60 39.25 6.44
N THR A 3 -6.63 39.86 5.77
CA THR A 3 -6.25 39.48 4.39
C THR A 3 -4.76 39.11 4.20
N ALA A 4 -3.94 39.16 5.24
CA ALA A 4 -2.54 38.67 5.18
C ALA A 4 -2.36 37.26 5.78
N ALA A 5 -3.17 36.86 6.77
CA ALA A 5 -3.08 35.55 7.40
C ALA A 5 -3.65 34.41 6.54
N ALA A 6 -4.62 34.70 5.66
CA ALA A 6 -5.24 33.70 4.78
C ALA A 6 -4.37 33.26 3.60
N LYS A 7 -3.33 34.03 3.24
CA LYS A 7 -2.41 33.69 2.13
C LYS A 7 -1.27 32.76 2.52
N LEU A 8 -0.99 32.55 3.81
CA LEU A 8 0.05 31.61 4.26
C LEU A 8 -0.50 30.21 4.60
N SER A 9 -1.74 30.09 5.07
CA SER A 9 -2.36 28.77 5.34
C SER A 9 -2.58 27.92 4.09
N LEU A 10 -2.66 28.55 2.92
CA LEU A 10 -2.77 27.85 1.64
C LEU A 10 -1.44 27.20 1.20
N ILE A 11 -0.29 27.68 1.70
CA ILE A 11 1.02 27.11 1.33
C ILE A 11 1.22 25.74 1.98
N LEU A 12 0.76 25.53 3.22
CA LEU A 12 0.85 24.23 3.91
C LEU A 12 -0.13 23.18 3.37
N LEU A 13 -1.32 23.57 2.93
CA LEU A 13 -2.30 22.62 2.37
C LEU A 13 -1.97 22.23 0.92
N THR A 14 -1.27 23.10 0.17
CA THR A 14 -0.76 22.78 -1.18
C THR A 14 0.55 21.96 -1.13
N LEU A 15 1.22 21.91 0.02
CA LEU A 15 2.50 21.20 0.23
C LEU A 15 2.37 19.66 0.28
N LEU A 16 1.16 19.12 0.53
CA LEU A 16 0.90 17.68 0.37
C LEU A 16 0.88 17.22 -1.09
N LEU A 17 0.79 18.15 -2.06
CA LEU A 17 0.73 17.88 -3.50
C LEU A 17 2.02 18.22 -4.26
N ALA A 18 3.05 18.71 -3.56
CA ALA A 18 4.32 19.09 -4.17
C ALA A 18 5.47 18.22 -3.64
N MET A 19 5.32 16.89 -3.70
CA MET A 19 6.51 16.05 -3.77
C MET A 19 7.18 16.32 -5.12
N PRO A 20 8.47 16.70 -5.18
CA PRO A 20 9.20 16.53 -6.42
C PRO A 20 9.16 15.04 -6.72
N ALA A 21 8.44 14.67 -7.78
CA ALA A 21 8.69 13.39 -8.40
C ALA A 21 10.19 13.35 -8.67
N PHE A 22 10.92 12.45 -8.01
CA PHE A 22 12.16 11.93 -8.56
C PHE A 22 11.77 11.21 -9.85
N ALA A 23 11.51 11.99 -10.89
CA ALA A 23 11.34 11.49 -12.22
C ALA A 23 12.72 10.97 -12.59
N ALA A 24 12.93 9.67 -12.39
CA ALA A 24 13.76 8.91 -13.30
C ALA A 24 13.20 9.23 -14.69
N ARG A 25 13.81 10.20 -15.39
CA ARG A 25 13.53 10.48 -16.79
C ARG A 25 13.70 9.13 -17.47
N ARG A 26 12.58 8.49 -17.84
CA ARG A 26 12.59 7.32 -18.70
C ARG A 26 13.25 7.76 -19.99
N GLY A 27 14.51 7.39 -20.18
CA GLY A 27 15.14 7.45 -21.48
C GLY A 27 14.25 6.72 -22.46
N ARG A 28 13.88 7.37 -23.56
CA ARG A 28 13.32 6.68 -24.72
C ARG A 28 14.42 5.74 -25.22
N GLU A 29 14.26 4.46 -24.95
CA GLU A 29 15.06 3.39 -25.54
C GLU A 29 14.69 3.22 -27.01
N THR A 30 15.31 4.04 -27.85
CA THR A 30 15.45 3.79 -29.30
C THR A 30 16.74 4.47 -29.72
N GLU A 31 17.88 3.96 -29.23
CA GLU A 31 19.19 4.24 -29.82
C GLU A 31 19.89 2.90 -30.03
N THR A 32 20.27 2.67 -31.28
CA THR A 32 21.06 1.53 -31.75
C THR A 32 22.25 1.29 -30.83
N ALA A 33 22.33 0.08 -30.26
CA ALA A 33 23.35 -0.30 -29.29
C ALA A 33 24.77 -0.12 -29.88
N THR A 34 25.48 0.88 -29.38
CA THR A 34 26.94 1.00 -29.57
C THR A 34 27.59 -0.27 -29.01
N PRO A 35 28.58 -0.89 -29.69
CA PRO A 35 29.27 -2.05 -29.15
C PRO A 35 29.82 -1.75 -27.75
N SER A 36 29.55 -2.64 -26.78
CA SER A 36 30.04 -2.43 -25.41
C SER A 36 31.56 -2.44 -25.39
N ALA A 37 32.20 -1.50 -24.67
CA ALA A 37 33.65 -1.48 -24.52
C ALA A 37 34.18 -2.79 -23.93
N PRO A 38 35.44 -3.19 -24.21
CA PRO A 38 36.07 -4.35 -23.57
C PRO A 38 36.02 -4.28 -22.04
N TRP A 39 36.03 -5.43 -21.38
CA TRP A 39 35.98 -5.51 -19.92
C TRP A 39 37.34 -5.12 -19.32
N ALA A 40 37.47 -3.89 -18.83
CA ALA A 40 38.75 -3.33 -18.40
C ALA A 40 39.22 -3.82 -17.02
N VAL A 41 38.30 -4.29 -16.16
CA VAL A 41 38.59 -4.65 -14.77
C VAL A 41 38.29 -6.13 -14.53
N GLN A 42 39.34 -6.96 -14.59
CA GLN A 42 39.23 -8.43 -14.68
C GLN A 42 38.46 -9.10 -13.54
N ASP A 43 38.63 -8.66 -12.29
CA ASP A 43 37.97 -9.28 -11.12
C ASP A 43 36.61 -8.65 -10.79
N ALA A 44 36.18 -7.59 -11.50
CA ALA A 44 34.87 -6.99 -11.28
C ALA A 44 33.79 -7.74 -12.07
N PRO A 45 32.82 -8.41 -11.41
CA PRO A 45 31.77 -9.17 -12.10
C PRO A 45 30.72 -8.29 -12.76
N TYR A 46 30.58 -7.02 -12.34
CA TYR A 46 29.55 -6.12 -12.83
C TYR A 46 30.13 -4.75 -13.21
N ARG A 47 29.44 -4.09 -14.14
CA ARG A 47 29.64 -2.67 -14.40
C ARG A 47 28.33 -1.95 -14.70
N ALA A 48 28.21 -0.72 -14.25
CA ALA A 48 27.17 0.20 -14.67
C ALA A 48 27.69 1.08 -15.81
N VAL A 49 26.91 1.22 -16.87
CA VAL A 49 27.20 2.14 -17.98
C VAL A 49 26.54 3.46 -17.66
N VAL A 50 27.34 4.52 -17.58
CA VAL A 50 26.86 5.86 -17.22
C VAL A 50 27.31 6.91 -18.23
N ARG A 51 26.48 7.93 -18.44
CA ARG A 51 26.70 8.96 -19.47
C ARG A 51 26.38 10.35 -18.96
N ALA A 52 27.25 11.31 -19.25
CA ALA A 52 27.00 12.72 -18.99
C ALA A 52 26.24 13.34 -20.16
N GLU A 53 25.02 13.83 -19.94
CA GLU A 53 24.21 14.46 -21.00
C GLU A 53 24.50 15.95 -21.16
N TYR A 54 24.88 16.61 -20.07
CA TYR A 54 25.15 18.04 -19.99
C TYR A 54 26.55 18.29 -19.41
N PRO A 55 27.20 19.42 -19.74
CA PRO A 55 28.46 19.80 -19.09
C PRO A 55 28.22 20.19 -17.63
N THR A 56 29.22 19.98 -16.76
CA THR A 56 29.14 20.42 -15.36
C THR A 56 29.11 21.94 -15.23
N SER A 57 28.14 22.47 -14.47
CA SER A 57 28.08 23.88 -14.06
C SER A 57 28.97 24.19 -12.85
N SER A 58 29.56 23.17 -12.23
CA SER A 58 30.40 23.29 -11.03
C SER A 58 31.49 22.23 -11.07
N PRO A 59 32.64 22.53 -11.70
CA PRO A 59 33.76 21.58 -11.78
C PRO A 59 34.22 21.04 -10.41
N GLU A 60 34.05 21.83 -9.34
CA GLU A 60 34.39 21.45 -7.96
C GLU A 60 33.53 20.32 -7.38
N THR A 61 32.32 20.11 -7.92
CA THR A 61 31.40 19.03 -7.53
C THR A 61 31.44 17.84 -8.49
N GLY A 62 31.88 18.05 -9.73
CA GLY A 62 31.89 17.02 -10.77
C GLY A 62 30.51 16.56 -11.22
N TYR A 63 30.38 15.27 -11.51
CA TYR A 63 29.18 14.58 -11.97
C TYR A 63 28.66 13.60 -10.92
N ALA A 64 27.38 13.67 -10.58
CA ALA A 64 26.75 12.71 -9.69
C ALA A 64 26.41 11.42 -10.45
N ILE A 65 26.88 10.29 -9.93
CA ILE A 65 26.55 8.96 -10.43
C ILE A 65 25.73 8.26 -9.35
N GLU A 66 24.51 7.88 -9.70
CA GLU A 66 23.62 7.09 -8.85
C GLU A 66 23.38 5.75 -9.51
N ILE A 67 23.71 4.66 -8.81
CA ILE A 67 23.46 3.29 -9.26
C ILE A 67 22.68 2.52 -8.18
N PRO A 68 21.82 1.56 -8.55
CA PRO A 68 21.22 0.68 -7.57
C PRO A 68 22.28 -0.20 -6.89
N GLU A 69 22.16 -0.37 -5.57
CA GLU A 69 23.00 -1.27 -4.78
C GLU A 69 22.25 -2.59 -4.60
N PHE A 70 22.93 -3.71 -4.80
CA PHE A 70 22.31 -5.03 -4.68
C PHE A 70 23.18 -6.08 -3.97
N GLY A 71 24.03 -5.65 -3.02
CA GLY A 71 24.80 -6.52 -2.13
C GLY A 71 26.18 -6.93 -2.63
N HIS A 72 26.66 -6.33 -3.72
CA HIS A 72 27.95 -6.68 -4.31
C HIS A 72 29.06 -5.65 -4.06
N THR A 73 28.74 -4.45 -3.57
CA THR A 73 29.77 -3.47 -3.26
C THR A 73 30.38 -3.72 -1.88
N LEU A 74 31.67 -3.40 -1.70
CA LEU A 74 32.26 -3.36 -0.36
C LEU A 74 31.60 -2.24 0.47
N PRO A 75 31.50 -2.36 1.81
CA PRO A 75 30.89 -1.33 2.65
C PRO A 75 31.51 0.07 2.50
N ASN A 76 32.81 0.14 2.23
CA ASN A 76 33.55 1.38 1.99
C ASN A 76 33.67 1.76 0.50
N LEU A 77 33.02 1.01 -0.40
CA LEU A 77 33.04 1.18 -1.85
C LEU A 77 34.44 1.13 -2.48
N ALA A 78 35.41 0.55 -1.79
CA ALA A 78 36.80 0.53 -2.23
C ALA A 78 37.06 -0.43 -3.40
N ASP A 79 36.08 -1.27 -3.76
CA ASP A 79 36.10 -2.13 -4.95
C ASP A 79 35.62 -1.42 -6.23
N CYS A 80 35.12 -0.19 -6.11
CA CYS A 80 34.51 0.54 -7.21
C CYS A 80 35.53 1.41 -7.97
N VAL A 81 35.52 1.36 -9.31
CA VAL A 81 36.31 2.25 -10.18
C VAL A 81 35.55 2.66 -11.42
N LEU A 82 35.81 3.87 -11.90
CA LEU A 82 35.24 4.41 -13.13
C LEU A 82 36.30 4.39 -14.24
N THR A 83 35.95 3.89 -15.42
CA THR A 83 36.79 4.00 -16.61
C THR A 83 36.04 4.67 -17.77
N ASP A 84 36.78 5.25 -18.71
CA ASP A 84 36.25 5.53 -20.04
C ASP A 84 36.20 4.25 -20.91
N ALA A 85 35.82 4.41 -22.18
CA ALA A 85 35.71 3.32 -23.15
C ALA A 85 37.06 2.68 -23.52
N ASP A 86 38.17 3.40 -23.33
CA ASP A 86 39.52 2.89 -23.58
C ASP A 86 40.09 2.17 -22.35
N GLY A 87 39.31 2.08 -21.26
CA GLY A 87 39.73 1.48 -19.99
C GLY A 87 40.59 2.39 -19.12
N LYS A 88 40.74 3.68 -19.48
CA LYS A 88 41.49 4.64 -18.67
C LYS A 88 40.69 5.02 -17.44
N LEU A 89 41.34 5.00 -16.27
CA LEU A 89 40.74 5.38 -14.99
C LEU A 89 40.32 6.85 -14.97
N ALA A 90 39.11 7.11 -14.47
CA ALA A 90 38.58 8.43 -14.18
C ALA A 90 38.50 8.64 -12.65
N PRO A 91 38.80 9.85 -12.13
CA PRO A 91 38.72 10.12 -10.69
C PRO A 91 37.29 9.97 -10.18
N LEU A 92 37.12 9.15 -9.14
CA LEU A 92 35.84 8.78 -8.55
C LEU A 92 35.90 8.96 -7.04
N TYR A 93 34.86 9.57 -6.48
CA TYR A 93 34.70 9.77 -5.05
C TYR A 93 33.42 9.09 -4.56
N ALA A 94 33.57 8.23 -3.55
CA ALA A 94 32.46 7.58 -2.86
C ALA A 94 31.75 8.58 -1.94
N VAL A 95 30.45 8.84 -2.18
CA VAL A 95 29.67 9.77 -1.36
C VAL A 95 28.90 9.01 -0.29
N TRP A 96 28.13 8.00 -0.69
CA TRP A 96 27.23 7.30 0.22
C TRP A 96 26.86 5.91 -0.31
N ARG A 97 26.66 4.96 0.60
CA ARG A 97 26.19 3.60 0.30
C ARG A 97 24.97 3.28 1.17
N GLY A 98 23.86 2.96 0.52
CA GLY A 98 22.68 2.33 1.12
C GLY A 98 22.58 0.89 0.65
N GLU A 99 22.84 -0.05 1.54
CA GLU A 99 22.76 -1.48 1.23
C GLU A 99 21.36 -1.89 0.73
N GLY A 100 21.30 -2.55 -0.43
CA GLY A 100 20.06 -2.91 -1.12
C GLY A 100 19.28 -1.72 -1.70
N GLN A 101 19.75 -0.49 -1.51
CA GLN A 101 19.13 0.73 -2.04
C GLN A 101 19.92 1.21 -3.25
N ARG A 102 20.89 2.09 -3.01
CA ARG A 102 21.66 2.79 -4.02
C ARG A 102 23.04 3.16 -3.50
N VAL A 103 23.92 3.44 -4.43
CA VAL A 103 25.24 4.01 -4.18
C VAL A 103 25.34 5.35 -4.90
N LEU A 104 25.89 6.34 -4.20
CA LEU A 104 26.15 7.67 -4.73
C LEU A 104 27.65 7.88 -4.87
N PHE A 105 28.07 8.31 -6.06
CA PHE A 105 29.43 8.72 -6.34
C PHE A 105 29.46 10.12 -6.96
N LEU A 106 30.64 10.75 -6.91
CA LEU A 106 31.00 11.88 -7.74
C LEU A 106 32.13 11.48 -8.67
N ALA A 107 32.03 11.80 -9.95
CA ALA A 107 33.13 11.70 -10.92
C ALA A 107 33.64 13.10 -11.24
N LYS A 108 34.96 13.30 -11.23
CA LYS A 108 35.54 14.64 -11.45
C LYS A 108 35.19 15.20 -12.82
N GLU A 109 35.38 14.38 -13.84
CA GLU A 109 35.21 14.76 -15.25
C GLU A 109 34.62 13.60 -16.04
N MET A 110 33.70 13.93 -16.94
CA MET A 110 33.10 13.00 -17.91
C MET A 110 32.96 13.73 -19.24
N LYS A 111 33.41 13.09 -20.33
CA LYS A 111 33.15 13.57 -21.69
C LYS A 111 31.65 13.48 -22.00
N ARG A 112 31.07 14.57 -22.49
CA ARG A 112 29.65 14.64 -22.84
C ARG A 112 29.30 13.59 -23.89
N HIS A 113 28.16 12.92 -23.70
CA HIS A 113 27.64 11.82 -24.54
C HIS A 113 28.55 10.59 -24.67
N ALA A 114 29.70 10.55 -23.99
CA ALA A 114 30.54 9.37 -23.93
C ALA A 114 30.09 8.42 -22.82
N ASN A 115 30.15 7.12 -23.08
CA ASN A 115 29.93 6.10 -22.07
C ASN A 115 31.15 5.99 -21.16
N TYR A 116 30.88 5.96 -19.87
CA TYR A 116 31.81 5.57 -18.82
C TYR A 116 31.29 4.30 -18.15
N TYR A 117 32.21 3.53 -17.57
CA TYR A 117 31.95 2.22 -17.02
C TYR A 117 32.37 2.18 -15.56
N LEU A 118 31.40 2.11 -14.65
CA LEU A 118 31.62 1.98 -13.21
C LEU A 118 31.64 0.50 -12.86
N TYR A 119 32.82 -0.06 -12.62
CA TYR A 119 33.04 -1.46 -12.24
C TYR A 119 32.94 -1.63 -10.72
N PHE A 120 32.35 -2.73 -10.28
CA PHE A 120 32.17 -3.07 -8.85
C PHE A 120 31.97 -4.59 -8.66
N GLY A 121 31.95 -5.06 -7.42
CA GLY A 121 31.76 -6.48 -7.08
C GLY A 121 33.04 -7.29 -6.99
N GLY A 122 34.20 -6.65 -7.17
CA GLY A 122 35.49 -7.31 -7.12
C GLY A 122 35.98 -7.55 -5.70
N SER A 123 36.96 -8.46 -5.54
CA SER A 123 37.53 -8.80 -4.23
C SER A 123 38.70 -7.89 -3.81
N LYS A 124 39.19 -7.05 -4.73
CA LYS A 124 40.35 -6.18 -4.48
C LYS A 124 39.93 -4.74 -4.17
N THR A 125 40.60 -4.13 -3.20
CA THR A 125 40.59 -2.67 -3.03
C THR A 125 41.30 -2.02 -4.21
N ARG A 126 40.71 -0.96 -4.76
CA ARG A 126 41.22 -0.22 -5.90
C ARG A 126 41.51 1.22 -5.45
N ARG A 127 42.70 1.71 -5.82
CA ARG A 127 43.08 3.09 -5.57
C ARG A 127 42.99 3.85 -6.89
N GLY A 128 42.02 4.75 -6.99
CA GLY A 128 41.96 5.75 -8.05
C GLY A 128 42.86 6.95 -7.75
N GLU A 129 42.87 7.92 -8.66
CA GLU A 129 43.45 9.23 -8.42
C GLU A 129 42.77 9.88 -7.19
N MET A 130 43.57 10.41 -6.26
CA MET A 130 43.02 11.07 -5.07
C MET A 130 42.40 12.41 -5.47
N TRP A 131 41.07 12.48 -5.39
CA TRP A 131 40.29 13.71 -5.56
C TRP A 131 39.28 13.83 -4.43
N GLN A 132 39.25 14.99 -3.76
CA GLN A 132 38.25 15.30 -2.73
C GLN A 132 37.31 16.39 -3.25
N PRO A 133 36.10 16.05 -3.73
CA PRO A 133 35.13 17.03 -4.19
C PRO A 133 34.56 17.83 -3.02
N ARG A 134 34.04 19.01 -3.35
CA ARG A 134 33.08 19.69 -2.48
C ARG A 134 31.72 19.01 -2.65
N VAL A 135 31.37 18.11 -1.75
CA VAL A 135 30.05 17.43 -1.79
C VAL A 135 28.96 18.51 -1.73
N SER A 136 28.10 18.53 -2.76
CA SER A 136 26.93 19.42 -2.87
C SER A 136 25.91 19.17 -1.76
N LEU A 137 24.75 19.82 -1.81
CA LEU A 137 23.66 19.65 -0.85
C LEU A 137 23.13 18.21 -0.83
N LEU A 138 23.75 17.39 0.03
CA LEU A 138 23.39 16.02 0.31
C LEU A 138 22.48 16.01 1.54
N MET A 139 21.33 15.35 1.43
CA MET A 139 20.43 15.07 2.54
C MET A 139 20.59 13.61 2.94
N GLU A 140 20.75 13.34 4.23
CA GLU A 140 20.70 12.00 4.83
C GLU A 140 19.65 11.99 5.94
N THR A 141 18.86 10.91 5.99
CA THR A 141 17.86 10.69 7.04
C THR A 141 18.10 9.37 7.74
N ARG A 142 17.80 9.34 9.04
CA ARG A 142 17.97 8.17 9.90
C ARG A 142 16.82 8.09 10.90
N ARG A 143 16.54 6.90 11.44
CA ARG A 143 15.57 6.74 12.52
C ARG A 143 16.06 7.43 13.79
N LEU A 144 15.14 8.11 14.48
CA LEU A 144 15.38 8.73 15.76
C LEU A 144 15.59 7.64 16.82
N PRO A 145 16.76 7.58 17.49
CA PRO A 145 16.99 6.59 18.53
C PRO A 145 16.05 6.77 19.72
N SER A 146 15.71 5.66 20.38
CA SER A 146 14.96 5.71 21.64
C SER A 146 15.71 6.55 22.70
N GLY A 147 14.98 7.40 23.41
CA GLY A 147 15.55 8.29 24.43
C GLY A 147 16.49 9.36 23.86
N ALA A 148 16.31 9.74 22.59
CA ALA A 148 16.99 10.88 22.01
C ALA A 148 16.68 12.18 22.76
N ARG A 149 17.67 13.06 22.84
CA ARG A 149 17.53 14.42 23.37
C ARG A 149 18.04 15.42 22.34
N PHE A 150 17.44 16.59 22.31
CA PHE A 150 17.66 17.57 21.25
C PHE A 150 17.16 18.96 21.66
N ASP A 151 17.23 19.27 22.95
CA ASP A 151 16.88 20.61 23.43
C ASP A 151 17.98 21.61 23.11
N ASN A 152 19.19 21.12 22.85
CA ASN A 152 20.30 21.93 22.37
C ASN A 152 21.25 21.18 21.41
N TRP A 153 22.19 21.91 20.79
CA TRP A 153 23.15 21.42 19.81
C TRP A 153 23.98 20.22 20.31
N PHE A 154 24.45 20.26 21.56
CA PHE A 154 25.27 19.18 22.11
C PHE A 154 24.48 17.87 22.22
N GLU A 155 23.20 17.96 22.57
CA GLU A 155 22.32 16.80 22.60
C GLU A 155 21.98 16.31 21.18
N MET A 156 21.72 17.22 20.24
CA MET A 156 21.48 16.86 18.84
C MET A 156 22.68 16.13 18.23
N GLU A 157 23.89 16.64 18.41
CA GLU A 157 25.10 16.01 17.89
C GLU A 157 25.26 14.57 18.41
N LYS A 158 24.99 14.36 19.72
CA LYS A 158 24.98 13.02 20.31
C LYS A 158 23.88 12.14 19.74
N THR A 159 22.68 12.69 19.52
CA THR A 159 21.55 11.97 18.92
C THR A 159 21.89 11.51 17.50
N TRP A 160 22.47 12.39 16.67
CA TRP A 160 22.91 12.05 15.31
C TRP A 160 23.96 10.92 15.31
N ARG A 161 24.96 10.98 16.20
CA ARG A 161 26.00 9.94 16.32
C ARG A 161 25.44 8.58 16.77
N ARG A 162 24.32 8.57 17.50
CA ARG A 162 23.62 7.34 17.95
C ARG A 162 22.62 6.81 16.91
N ALA A 163 22.20 7.64 15.96
CA ALA A 163 21.28 7.24 14.90
C ALA A 163 22.02 6.38 13.88
N ASN A 164 21.91 5.06 14.03
CA ASN A 164 22.60 4.07 13.18
C ASN A 164 21.68 3.45 12.12
N GLU A 165 20.37 3.57 12.28
CA GLU A 165 19.39 3.04 11.34
C GLU A 165 19.12 4.08 10.24
N VAL A 166 19.71 3.87 9.07
CA VAL A 166 19.66 4.82 7.96
C VAL A 166 18.41 4.60 7.10
N ASP A 167 17.66 5.67 6.87
CA ASP A 167 16.52 5.67 5.95
C ASP A 167 17.02 5.80 4.50
N GLY A 168 17.91 6.76 4.25
CA GLY A 168 18.59 6.93 2.97
C GLY A 168 19.29 8.29 2.85
N ALA A 169 20.02 8.47 1.75
CA ALA A 169 20.61 9.76 1.38
C ALA A 169 20.47 10.07 -0.10
N GLY A 170 20.50 11.35 -0.48
CA GLY A 170 20.43 11.83 -1.87
C GLY A 170 20.70 13.33 -1.99
N PHE A 171 21.11 13.77 -3.19
CA PHE A 171 21.26 15.20 -3.48
C PHE A 171 19.89 15.86 -3.58
N VAL A 172 19.74 17.04 -2.99
CA VAL A 172 18.50 17.82 -3.00
C VAL A 172 18.77 19.25 -3.45
N PRO A 173 17.81 19.93 -4.11
CA PRO A 173 18.04 21.27 -4.65
C PRO A 173 18.08 22.36 -3.58
N ARG A 174 17.43 22.14 -2.44
CA ARG A 174 17.32 23.11 -1.33
C ARG A 174 16.89 22.41 -0.04
N ILE A 175 17.06 23.08 1.08
CA ILE A 175 16.53 22.66 2.38
C ILE A 175 15.11 23.24 2.51
N PHE A 176 14.15 22.54 1.92
CA PHE A 176 12.73 22.92 1.93
C PHE A 176 11.87 21.66 1.76
N HIS A 177 11.67 20.92 2.85
CA HIS A 177 10.97 19.65 2.85
C HIS A 177 9.86 19.61 3.90
N ALA A 178 8.80 18.86 3.61
CA ALA A 178 7.66 18.63 4.49
C ALA A 178 7.41 17.13 4.79
N ALA A 179 8.35 16.27 4.40
CA ALA A 179 8.29 14.82 4.60
C ALA A 179 9.71 14.22 4.58
N ASN A 180 9.85 13.01 5.13
CA ASN A 180 11.06 12.21 4.94
C ASN A 180 10.99 11.51 3.55
N PRO A 181 11.85 11.86 2.58
CA PRO A 181 11.80 11.28 1.24
C PRO A 181 12.34 9.84 1.17
N PHE A 182 12.97 9.34 2.23
CA PHE A 182 13.65 8.04 2.25
C PHE A 182 13.05 7.05 3.26
N GLY A 183 12.01 7.44 4.01
CA GLY A 183 11.41 6.59 5.05
C GLY A 183 10.22 7.24 5.75
N ASP A 184 9.92 6.76 6.96
CA ASP A 184 8.77 7.26 7.73
C ASP A 184 8.96 8.74 8.11
N THR A 185 7.86 9.48 8.02
CA THR A 185 7.78 10.93 8.22
C THR A 185 7.61 11.34 9.69
N VAL A 186 7.83 10.42 10.62
CA VAL A 186 7.89 10.63 12.08
C VAL A 186 9.02 9.82 12.69
N HIS A 187 9.53 10.25 13.85
CA HIS A 187 10.64 9.62 14.58
C HIS A 187 11.89 9.45 13.71
N PHE A 188 12.32 10.54 13.07
CA PHE A 188 13.52 10.55 12.24
C PHE A 188 14.39 11.77 12.53
N VAL A 189 15.65 11.68 12.13
CA VAL A 189 16.64 12.77 12.15
C VAL A 189 17.16 12.98 10.74
N THR A 190 17.48 14.23 10.42
CA THR A 190 17.99 14.62 9.11
C THR A 190 19.28 15.41 9.26
N HIS A 191 20.24 15.16 8.37
CA HIS A 191 21.43 15.98 8.18
C HIS A 191 21.51 16.38 6.71
N TYR A 192 21.54 17.69 6.47
CA TYR A 192 21.93 18.25 5.18
C TYR A 192 23.35 18.76 5.30
N THR A 193 24.20 18.49 4.31
CA THR A 193 25.54 19.06 4.20
C THR A 193 25.75 19.57 2.78
N GLY A 194 26.25 20.79 2.62
CA GLY A 194 26.47 21.36 1.29
C GLY A 194 27.24 22.67 1.33
N TRP A 195 27.53 23.21 0.14
CA TRP A 195 28.26 24.46 -0.01
C TRP A 195 27.41 25.52 -0.70
N VAL A 196 27.38 26.72 -0.14
CA VAL A 196 26.64 27.88 -0.65
C VAL A 196 27.63 28.90 -1.19
N ARG A 197 27.41 29.36 -2.42
CA ARG A 197 28.12 30.48 -3.03
C ARG A 197 27.42 31.79 -2.70
N THR A 198 28.07 32.61 -1.89
CA THR A 198 27.51 33.85 -1.32
C THR A 198 27.63 35.04 -2.26
N ARG A 199 28.39 34.93 -3.35
CA ARG A 199 28.57 35.97 -4.40
C ARG A 199 29.01 37.31 -3.82
N GLY A 200 29.97 37.28 -2.91
CA GLY A 200 30.60 38.46 -2.32
C GLY A 200 29.84 39.08 -1.13
N MET A 201 28.76 38.46 -0.64
CA MET A 201 28.08 38.91 0.58
C MET A 201 29.05 38.94 1.77
N LYS A 202 28.97 39.99 2.59
CA LYS A 202 29.77 40.13 3.84
C LYS A 202 29.07 39.55 5.06
N SER A 203 27.75 39.45 4.99
CA SER A 203 26.91 38.82 6.00
C SER A 203 25.60 38.35 5.37
N VAL A 204 24.95 37.39 6.01
CA VAL A 204 23.65 36.87 5.63
C VAL A 204 22.83 36.67 6.91
N ASN A 205 21.58 37.09 6.91
CA ASN A 205 20.68 36.79 8.02
C ASN A 205 19.98 35.46 7.74
N LEU A 206 20.39 34.38 8.40
CA LEU A 206 19.79 33.06 8.24
C LEU A 206 18.59 32.91 9.15
N TYR A 207 17.62 32.10 8.73
CA TYR A 207 16.51 31.65 9.56
C TYR A 207 16.26 30.16 9.36
N THR A 208 15.69 29.52 10.38
CA THR A 208 15.22 28.14 10.29
C THR A 208 13.74 28.09 10.63
N GLN A 209 12.96 27.35 9.83
CA GLN A 209 11.58 27.04 10.13
C GLN A 209 11.42 25.52 10.15
N SER A 210 11.22 24.98 11.34
CA SER A 210 11.08 23.54 11.56
C SER A 210 9.91 23.21 12.46
N SER A 211 9.37 22.01 12.32
CA SER A 211 8.59 21.40 13.42
C SER A 211 9.53 20.51 14.22
N ASP A 212 9.48 20.61 15.54
CA ASP A 212 10.52 20.09 16.44
C ASP A 212 11.91 20.67 16.06
N ALA A 213 12.99 20.07 16.52
CA ALA A 213 14.26 20.78 16.58
C ALA A 213 14.97 20.98 15.23
N SER A 214 15.66 22.11 15.08
CA SER A 214 16.62 22.36 14.00
C SER A 214 17.86 23.13 14.45
N PHE A 215 18.98 22.85 13.79
CA PHE A 215 20.28 23.45 14.10
C PHE A 215 21.06 23.70 12.81
N VAL A 216 21.74 24.84 12.73
CA VAL A 216 22.49 25.25 11.55
C VAL A 216 23.91 25.57 11.94
N THR A 217 24.87 24.90 11.31
CA THR A 217 26.28 25.25 11.40
C THR A 217 26.76 25.85 10.08
N VAL A 218 27.63 26.85 10.18
CA VAL A 218 28.33 27.46 9.04
C VAL A 218 29.82 27.29 9.27
N ASN A 219 30.51 26.66 8.31
CA ASN A 219 31.93 26.31 8.42
C ASN A 219 32.27 25.56 9.73
N GLY A 220 31.37 24.66 10.17
CA GLY A 220 31.53 23.85 11.37
C GLY A 220 31.23 24.58 12.69
N ARG A 221 30.84 25.85 12.67
CA ARG A 221 30.42 26.61 13.84
C ARG A 221 28.90 26.69 13.92
N LEU A 222 28.32 26.38 15.08
CA LEU A 222 26.88 26.59 15.33
C LEU A 222 26.55 28.09 15.24
N GLU A 223 25.63 28.44 14.36
CA GLU A 223 25.17 29.82 14.14
C GLU A 223 23.70 30.02 14.52
N LEU A 224 22.86 29.00 14.30
CA LEU A 224 21.42 29.08 14.56
C LEU A 224 20.91 27.78 15.19
N GLU A 225 19.99 27.92 16.14
CA GLU A 225 19.45 26.82 16.94
C GLU A 225 17.99 27.10 17.28
N TRP A 226 17.16 26.07 17.11
CA TRP A 226 15.78 26.03 17.57
C TRP A 226 15.52 24.63 18.15
N GLY A 227 15.96 24.40 19.38
CA GLY A 227 15.86 23.11 20.05
C GLY A 227 14.46 22.77 20.57
N GLY A 228 14.28 21.49 20.92
CA GLY A 228 13.06 20.99 21.57
C GLY A 228 11.86 20.75 20.64
N ILE A 229 10.78 20.23 21.20
CA ILE A 229 9.50 19.96 20.51
C ILE A 229 8.71 21.26 20.36
N HIS A 230 8.30 21.60 19.14
CA HIS A 230 7.52 22.80 18.84
C HIS A 230 6.80 22.72 17.49
N ASP A 231 5.82 23.60 17.28
CA ASP A 231 5.09 23.73 16.02
C ASP A 231 5.90 24.52 14.96
N GLY A 232 5.88 24.06 13.71
CA GLY A 232 6.51 24.74 12.58
C GLY A 232 5.83 26.03 12.10
N ARG A 233 4.69 26.42 12.70
CA ARG A 233 3.96 27.66 12.42
C ARG A 233 4.61 28.89 13.07
N ALA A 234 5.84 29.22 12.68
CA ALA A 234 6.41 30.54 12.95
C ALA A 234 6.06 31.55 11.85
N ASN A 235 6.02 32.83 12.23
CA ASN A 235 5.92 33.95 11.29
C ASN A 235 7.22 34.78 11.32
N GLN A 236 7.31 35.81 10.48
CA GLN A 236 8.51 36.67 10.36
C GLN A 236 8.95 37.33 11.67
N LYS A 237 8.08 37.42 12.69
CA LYS A 237 8.42 37.98 14.02
C LYS A 237 8.88 36.92 15.02
N THR A 238 8.54 35.65 14.80
CA THR A 238 8.77 34.57 15.78
C THR A 238 9.76 33.53 15.28
N VAL A 239 10.09 33.51 13.98
CA VAL A 239 11.08 32.61 13.42
C VAL A 239 12.48 32.95 13.96
N PRO A 240 13.27 31.97 14.44
CA PRO A 240 14.64 32.22 14.86
C PRO A 240 15.48 32.70 13.68
N THR A 241 16.19 33.81 13.89
CA THR A 241 17.09 34.39 12.90
C THR A 241 18.46 34.68 13.49
N LYS A 242 19.51 34.57 12.68
CA LYS A 242 20.88 34.96 13.05
C LYS A 242 21.58 35.66 11.90
N LEU A 243 22.14 36.84 12.18
CA LEU A 243 23.11 37.48 11.28
C LEU A 243 24.45 36.75 11.36
N VAL A 244 24.81 36.06 10.29
CA VAL A 244 26.07 35.31 10.14
C VAL A 244 27.04 36.14 9.30
N LYS A 245 28.29 36.26 9.77
CA LYS A 245 29.36 36.93 9.03
C LYS A 245 29.96 35.97 8.01
N ILE A 246 30.17 36.45 6.79
CA ILE A 246 30.71 35.68 5.68
C ILE A 246 32.14 36.14 5.41
N ALA A 247 33.10 35.26 5.70
CA ALA A 247 34.52 35.52 5.48
C ALA A 247 34.97 35.13 4.06
N GLU A 248 34.32 34.13 3.47
CA GLU A 248 34.69 33.52 2.18
C GLU A 248 33.48 33.49 1.24
N ASP A 249 33.72 33.56 -0.07
CA ASP A 249 32.64 33.51 -1.08
C ASP A 249 31.92 32.14 -1.10
N LEU A 250 32.56 31.12 -0.55
CA LEU A 250 31.98 29.80 -0.40
C LEU A 250 31.94 29.41 1.07
N ILE A 251 30.76 29.05 1.55
CA ILE A 251 30.58 28.58 2.93
C ILE A 251 30.02 27.17 2.92
N LYS A 252 30.49 26.34 3.85
CA LYS A 252 29.88 25.06 4.15
C LYS A 252 28.73 25.27 5.11
N VAL A 253 27.59 24.66 4.80
CA VAL A 253 26.40 24.68 5.65
C VAL A 253 26.04 23.25 6.00
N ASP A 254 25.87 23.00 7.31
CA ASP A 254 25.26 21.78 7.81
C ASP A 254 23.95 22.14 8.53
N TYR A 255 22.86 21.49 8.15
CA TYR A 255 21.54 21.66 8.76
C TYR A 255 21.10 20.33 9.36
N TYR A 256 20.79 20.35 10.64
CA TYR A 256 20.31 19.21 11.39
C TYR A 256 18.86 19.42 11.77
N HIS A 257 18.04 18.38 11.62
CA HIS A 257 16.62 18.41 12.00
C HIS A 257 16.21 17.12 12.69
N ILE A 258 15.25 17.23 13.59
CA ILE A 258 14.61 16.10 14.26
C ILE A 258 13.12 16.20 14.08
N LYS A 259 12.46 15.08 13.80
CA LYS A 259 11.02 14.91 13.93
C LYS A 259 10.70 13.86 14.97
N ALA A 260 10.16 14.27 16.11
CA ALA A 260 9.79 13.39 17.21
C ALA A 260 8.28 13.33 17.44
N ASN A 261 7.55 14.44 17.24
CA ASN A 261 6.12 14.51 17.52
C ASN A 261 5.27 14.03 16.31
N PRO A 262 4.42 13.00 16.44
CA PRO A 262 3.53 12.54 15.35
C PRO A 262 2.39 13.50 15.01
N ASP A 263 2.03 14.43 15.90
CA ASP A 263 0.79 15.22 15.78
C ASP A 263 0.83 16.28 14.67
N GLN A 264 2.00 16.50 14.07
CA GLN A 264 2.20 17.51 13.03
C GLN A 264 3.12 16.95 11.94
N PRO A 265 2.96 17.35 10.67
CA PRO A 265 3.93 17.00 9.63
C PRO A 265 5.29 17.64 9.92
N PRO A 266 6.41 17.06 9.45
CA PRO A 266 7.70 17.69 9.56
C PRO A 266 7.75 18.97 8.72
N GLY A 267 8.50 19.96 9.21
CA GLY A 267 8.98 21.09 8.41
C GLY A 267 10.50 21.16 8.51
N MET A 268 11.18 21.29 7.38
CA MET A 268 12.63 21.45 7.30
C MET A 268 12.94 22.58 6.32
N VAL A 269 13.20 23.78 6.85
CA VAL A 269 13.51 24.95 6.04
C VAL A 269 14.75 25.65 6.57
N LEU A 270 15.76 25.78 5.72
CA LEU A 270 16.79 26.80 5.88
C LEU A 270 16.50 27.92 4.89
N GLY A 271 16.35 29.13 5.41
CA GLY A 271 16.19 30.31 4.60
C GLY A 271 17.12 31.43 4.99
N TRP A 272 17.08 32.48 4.18
CA TRP A 272 17.77 33.73 4.46
C TRP A 272 16.81 34.91 4.32
N GLN A 273 17.16 36.01 4.97
CA GLN A 273 16.45 37.26 4.86
C GLN A 273 17.30 38.27 4.08
N GLN A 274 16.74 38.75 2.96
CA GLN A 274 17.30 39.85 2.19
C GLN A 274 16.34 41.04 2.24
N GLY A 275 16.73 42.10 2.97
CA GLY A 275 15.84 43.22 3.26
C GLY A 275 14.60 42.77 4.05
N LYS A 276 13.40 42.87 3.45
CA LYS A 276 12.13 42.43 4.05
C LYS A 276 11.65 41.05 3.57
N VAL A 277 12.39 40.43 2.64
CA VAL A 277 11.99 39.17 2.03
C VAL A 277 12.61 38.02 2.81
N PHE A 278 11.76 37.10 3.25
CA PHE A 278 12.17 35.80 3.79
C PHE A 278 11.92 34.76 2.71
N GLU A 279 12.97 34.04 2.32
CA GLU A 279 12.87 32.95 1.37
C GLU A 279 13.81 31.80 1.78
N ALA A 280 13.45 30.58 1.38
CA ALA A 280 14.36 29.44 1.48
C ALA A 280 15.64 29.75 0.67
N VAL A 281 16.80 29.28 1.15
CA VAL A 281 18.07 29.51 0.44
C VAL A 281 17.93 28.97 -1.00
N PRO A 282 18.03 29.82 -2.03
CA PRO A 282 17.71 29.45 -3.40
C PRO A 282 18.57 28.30 -3.94
N GLU A 283 17.99 27.47 -4.80
CA GLU A 283 18.70 26.33 -5.41
C GLU A 283 19.98 26.77 -6.15
N ASN A 284 19.92 27.90 -6.86
CA ASN A 284 21.01 28.39 -7.72
C ASN A 284 22.24 28.94 -6.98
N VAL A 285 22.22 28.98 -5.65
CA VAL A 285 23.39 29.35 -4.84
C VAL A 285 24.08 28.15 -4.20
N TRP A 286 23.42 26.99 -4.15
CA TRP A 286 24.07 25.74 -3.77
C TRP A 286 24.99 25.28 -4.90
N LEU A 287 26.20 24.82 -4.56
CA LEU A 287 26.98 24.03 -5.51
C LEU A 287 26.19 22.78 -5.87
N ARG A 288 26.19 22.36 -7.13
CA ARG A 288 25.48 21.14 -7.58
C ARG A 288 26.31 20.33 -8.57
N PRO A 289 26.42 18.99 -8.40
CA PRO A 289 26.93 18.14 -9.43
C PRO A 289 25.91 18.02 -10.56
N GLU A 290 26.40 17.81 -11.78
CA GLU A 290 25.52 17.48 -12.89
C GLU A 290 25.21 15.97 -12.85
N GLN A 291 23.96 15.58 -13.04
CA GLN A 291 23.57 14.17 -12.92
C GLN A 291 23.99 13.38 -14.17
N ALA A 292 24.77 12.32 -13.97
CA ALA A 292 25.02 11.32 -14.99
C ALA A 292 23.81 10.37 -15.10
N ALA A 293 23.44 10.02 -16.33
CA ALA A 293 22.40 9.06 -16.63
C ALA A 293 22.94 7.63 -16.51
N LEU A 294 22.21 6.77 -15.79
CA LEU A 294 22.44 5.32 -15.83
C LEU A 294 21.84 4.76 -17.12
N VAL A 295 22.70 4.30 -18.02
CA VAL A 295 22.32 3.75 -19.34
C VAL A 295 21.97 2.27 -19.21
N GLY A 296 22.72 1.52 -18.41
CA GLY A 296 22.51 0.08 -18.28
C GLY A 296 23.40 -0.54 -17.22
N MET A 297 23.18 -1.82 -16.97
CA MET A 297 24.00 -2.63 -16.08
C MET A 297 24.36 -3.95 -16.75
N GLU A 298 25.63 -4.30 -16.66
CA GLU A 298 26.22 -5.41 -17.41
C GLU A 298 26.99 -6.33 -16.46
N SER A 299 27.24 -7.57 -16.92
CA SER A 299 28.06 -8.55 -16.22
C SER A 299 29.17 -9.08 -17.13
N ALA A 300 30.32 -9.45 -16.54
CA ALA A 300 31.56 -9.75 -17.27
C ALA A 300 31.47 -10.94 -18.26
N SER A 301 30.45 -11.78 -18.11
CA SER A 301 30.29 -13.03 -18.87
C SER A 301 28.86 -13.24 -19.36
N GLY A 302 28.05 -12.18 -19.43
CA GLY A 302 26.63 -12.29 -19.78
C GLY A 302 25.79 -13.05 -18.74
N ARG A 303 26.33 -13.28 -17.53
CA ARG A 303 25.60 -13.82 -16.38
C ARG A 303 24.40 -12.92 -16.03
N PRO A 304 23.32 -13.46 -15.47
CA PRO A 304 22.25 -12.64 -14.91
C PRO A 304 22.80 -11.66 -13.88
N VAL A 305 22.30 -10.43 -13.90
CA VAL A 305 22.53 -9.48 -12.82
C VAL A 305 21.46 -9.72 -11.76
N PRO A 306 21.79 -10.13 -10.52
CA PRO A 306 20.81 -10.42 -9.48
C PRO A 306 20.19 -9.14 -8.87
N LEU A 307 19.95 -8.12 -9.69
CA LEU A 307 19.31 -6.88 -9.29
C LEU A 307 17.79 -7.05 -9.35
N GLY A 308 17.08 -7.19 -8.25
CA GLY A 308 15.60 -7.18 -8.33
C GLY A 308 15.05 -5.80 -8.67
N ARG A 309 14.45 -5.61 -9.85
CA ARG A 309 13.64 -4.42 -10.19
C ARG A 309 12.31 -4.47 -9.45
N ILE A 310 11.88 -3.32 -8.93
CA ILE A 310 10.66 -3.15 -8.15
C ILE A 310 9.75 -2.18 -8.91
N GLU A 311 8.48 -2.55 -9.08
CA GLU A 311 7.46 -1.67 -9.63
C GLU A 311 6.22 -1.71 -8.74
N PHE A 312 5.74 -0.54 -8.33
CA PHE A 312 4.44 -0.39 -7.69
C PHE A 312 3.39 -0.02 -8.74
N LYS A 313 2.32 -0.80 -8.86
CA LYS A 313 1.27 -0.57 -9.87
C LYS A 313 0.11 0.25 -9.30
N SER A 314 -0.29 -0.06 -8.08
CA SER A 314 -1.29 0.68 -7.32
C SER A 314 -1.09 0.49 -5.82
N TYR A 315 -1.79 1.29 -5.02
CA TYR A 315 -1.90 1.11 -3.58
C TYR A 315 -3.36 1.25 -3.14
N VAL A 316 -3.76 0.56 -2.08
CA VAL A 316 -5.07 0.71 -1.43
C VAL A 316 -4.88 0.93 0.06
N GLY A 317 -5.68 1.83 0.63
CA GLY A 317 -5.75 2.09 2.06
C GLY A 317 -7.05 1.54 2.65
N PHE A 318 -6.98 0.77 3.73
CA PHE A 318 -8.16 0.26 4.43
C PHE A 318 -7.85 -0.04 5.90
N GLU A 319 -8.69 0.46 6.83
CA GLU A 319 -8.52 0.30 8.29
C GLU A 319 -7.07 0.51 8.78
N ASN A 320 -6.46 1.64 8.43
CA ASN A 320 -5.07 2.01 8.74
C ASN A 320 -3.99 1.06 8.17
N GLN A 321 -4.34 0.20 7.22
CA GLN A 321 -3.39 -0.60 6.44
C GLN A 321 -3.19 0.03 5.07
N PHE A 322 -1.94 0.05 4.60
CA PHE A 322 -1.59 0.34 3.22
C PHE A 322 -1.14 -0.95 2.55
N LEU A 323 -1.72 -1.27 1.40
CA LEU A 323 -1.40 -2.45 0.62
C LEU A 323 -0.99 -2.05 -0.79
N PHE A 324 0.19 -2.48 -1.23
CA PHE A 324 0.75 -2.12 -2.53
C PHE A 324 0.72 -3.32 -3.48
N GLU A 325 0.16 -3.13 -4.67
CA GLU A 325 0.38 -4.06 -5.77
C GLU A 325 1.82 -3.87 -6.25
N THR A 326 2.63 -4.92 -6.04
CA THR A 326 4.06 -4.89 -6.29
C THR A 326 4.45 -5.97 -7.29
N ARG A 327 5.29 -5.58 -8.24
CA ARG A 327 5.95 -6.49 -9.18
C ARG A 327 7.47 -6.45 -8.98
N CYS A 328 8.06 -7.60 -8.68
CA CYS A 328 9.51 -7.80 -8.62
C CYS A 328 9.98 -8.69 -9.77
N ALA A 329 11.05 -8.31 -10.47
CA ALA A 329 11.64 -9.08 -11.57
C ALA A 329 13.12 -8.74 -11.74
N LEU A 330 13.93 -9.61 -12.35
CA LEU A 330 15.31 -9.24 -12.72
C LEU A 330 15.32 -8.35 -13.99
N PRO A 331 16.27 -7.40 -14.13
CA PRO A 331 16.51 -6.70 -15.39
C PRO A 331 17.06 -7.69 -16.42
N HIS A 332 17.04 -7.28 -17.69
CA HIS A 332 17.43 -8.08 -18.85
C HIS A 332 18.65 -8.99 -18.60
N GLY A 333 18.55 -10.22 -19.09
CA GLY A 333 19.55 -11.28 -18.98
C GLY A 333 18.90 -12.63 -19.22
N ASP A 334 19.60 -13.56 -19.87
CA ASP A 334 19.08 -14.91 -20.07
C ASP A 334 19.13 -15.69 -18.75
N THR A 335 17.99 -15.79 -18.06
CA THR A 335 17.84 -16.63 -16.86
C THR A 335 17.66 -18.11 -17.21
N LYS A 336 17.72 -18.49 -18.49
CA LYS A 336 17.63 -19.88 -18.92
C LYS A 336 18.74 -20.71 -18.26
N GLY A 337 18.33 -21.82 -17.64
CA GLY A 337 19.22 -22.71 -16.91
C GLY A 337 19.53 -22.25 -15.48
N TRP A 338 18.98 -21.13 -15.01
CA TRP A 338 19.06 -20.71 -13.60
C TRP A 338 17.74 -21.00 -12.88
N THR A 339 17.83 -21.59 -11.70
CA THR A 339 16.70 -21.66 -10.76
C THR A 339 16.69 -20.39 -9.90
N MET A 340 15.52 -19.80 -9.70
CA MET A 340 15.36 -18.55 -8.96
C MET A 340 14.70 -18.83 -7.61
N ASN A 341 15.11 -18.09 -6.60
CA ASN A 341 14.49 -18.10 -5.29
C ASN A 341 14.46 -16.67 -4.72
N TRP A 342 13.26 -16.14 -4.54
CA TRP A 342 12.98 -14.86 -3.89
C TRP A 342 12.60 -15.11 -2.43
N GLN A 343 13.17 -14.33 -1.53
CA GLN A 343 12.86 -14.32 -0.10
C GLN A 343 12.65 -12.88 0.36
N PHE A 344 11.48 -12.59 0.91
CA PHE A 344 11.14 -11.27 1.41
C PHE A 344 11.12 -11.29 2.94
N ASP A 345 11.48 -10.18 3.57
CA ASP A 345 11.54 -10.06 5.04
C ASP A 345 10.16 -10.24 5.72
N ASP A 346 9.07 -10.16 4.96
CA ASP A 346 7.71 -10.40 5.44
C ASP A 346 7.26 -11.88 5.33
N GLY A 347 8.20 -12.77 5.03
CA GLY A 347 8.03 -14.22 4.98
C GLY A 347 7.58 -14.76 3.61
N CYS A 348 7.27 -13.89 2.65
CA CYS A 348 6.94 -14.33 1.30
C CYS A 348 8.16 -14.99 0.64
N VAL A 349 7.92 -16.11 -0.05
CA VAL A 349 8.88 -16.79 -0.91
C VAL A 349 8.29 -17.04 -2.29
N SER A 350 9.12 -17.08 -3.33
CA SER A 350 8.70 -17.44 -4.69
C SER A 350 9.88 -17.98 -5.49
N ASN A 351 9.61 -18.92 -6.41
CA ASN A 351 10.61 -19.41 -7.37
C ASN A 351 10.34 -18.92 -8.81
N GLU A 352 9.38 -18.00 -8.97
CA GLU A 352 8.98 -17.49 -10.28
C GLU A 352 9.98 -16.44 -10.81
N PRO A 353 10.14 -16.30 -12.14
CA PRO A 353 10.94 -15.23 -12.73
C PRO A 353 10.41 -13.83 -12.41
N VAL A 354 9.10 -13.71 -12.21
CA VAL A 354 8.39 -12.48 -11.85
C VAL A 354 7.53 -12.77 -10.63
N VAL A 355 7.65 -11.95 -9.60
CA VAL A 355 6.83 -12.01 -8.39
C VAL A 355 5.84 -10.86 -8.42
N GLU A 356 4.58 -11.15 -8.73
CA GLU A 356 3.47 -10.23 -8.51
C GLU A 356 2.81 -10.53 -7.16
N ARG A 357 2.66 -9.52 -6.31
CA ARG A 357 2.20 -9.72 -4.94
C ARG A 357 1.58 -8.47 -4.34
N VAL A 358 1.01 -8.63 -3.16
CA VAL A 358 0.67 -7.52 -2.27
C VAL A 358 1.78 -7.36 -1.23
N ALA A 359 2.30 -6.14 -1.08
CA ALA A 359 3.21 -5.75 0.00
C ALA A 359 2.47 -4.88 1.02
N VAL A 360 2.76 -5.05 2.31
CA VAL A 360 1.97 -4.47 3.41
C VAL A 360 2.77 -3.40 4.16
N GLY A 361 2.13 -2.25 4.37
CA GLY A 361 2.64 -1.12 5.14
C GLY A 361 3.50 -0.17 4.30
N MET A 362 3.92 0.92 4.95
CA MET A 362 4.83 1.92 4.36
C MET A 362 6.27 1.77 4.82
N SER A 363 6.52 0.89 5.80
CA SER A 363 7.85 0.57 6.28
C SER A 363 8.64 -0.14 5.18
N PRO A 364 9.92 0.20 4.97
CA PRO A 364 10.74 -0.46 3.98
C PRO A 364 10.78 -1.98 4.14
N LEU A 365 10.67 -2.70 3.03
CA LEU A 365 10.75 -4.16 2.98
C LEU A 365 12.02 -4.57 2.26
N ARG A 366 12.80 -5.52 2.78
CA ARG A 366 13.93 -6.08 2.02
C ARG A 366 13.54 -7.41 1.38
N PHE A 367 14.23 -7.72 0.30
CA PHE A 367 14.20 -9.05 -0.28
C PHE A 367 15.57 -9.46 -0.80
N ARG A 368 15.77 -10.77 -0.86
CA ARG A 368 16.90 -11.42 -1.50
C ARG A 368 16.38 -12.18 -2.72
N VAL A 369 17.15 -12.13 -3.81
CA VAL A 369 17.00 -13.01 -4.96
C VAL A 369 18.27 -13.86 -5.09
N THR A 370 18.09 -15.16 -5.13
CA THR A 370 19.18 -16.12 -5.35
C THR A 370 18.94 -16.81 -6.68
N LEU A 371 19.96 -16.83 -7.55
CA LEU A 371 19.99 -17.65 -8.76
C LEU A 371 20.98 -18.80 -8.56
N GLN A 372 20.58 -20.02 -8.88
CA GLN A 372 21.43 -21.21 -8.79
C GLN A 372 21.52 -21.92 -10.15
N ARG A 373 22.72 -22.37 -10.51
CA ARG A 373 22.98 -23.21 -11.67
C ARG A 373 24.16 -24.12 -11.39
N GLU A 374 23.96 -25.43 -11.35
CA GLU A 374 24.98 -26.42 -10.99
C GLU A 374 25.69 -26.08 -9.66
N LYS A 375 26.96 -25.65 -9.71
CA LYS A 375 27.76 -25.21 -8.55
C LYS A 375 27.87 -23.69 -8.44
N GLU A 376 27.26 -22.94 -9.34
CA GLU A 376 27.25 -21.49 -9.35
C GLU A 376 26.03 -20.94 -8.59
N GLU A 377 26.27 -19.88 -7.81
CA GLU A 377 25.23 -19.17 -7.11
C GLU A 377 25.46 -17.66 -7.21
N LEU A 378 24.42 -16.93 -7.60
CA LEU A 378 24.38 -15.47 -7.62
C LEU A 378 23.34 -15.00 -6.62
N ARG A 379 23.66 -13.99 -5.81
CA ARG A 379 22.77 -13.46 -4.80
C ARG A 379 22.70 -11.95 -4.94
N GLY A 380 21.49 -11.41 -4.87
CA GLY A 380 21.30 -9.97 -4.76
C GLY A 380 20.30 -9.64 -3.67
N ILE A 381 20.46 -8.47 -3.09
CA ILE A 381 19.56 -7.93 -2.07
C ILE A 381 18.98 -6.61 -2.54
N ARG A 382 17.75 -6.30 -2.14
CA ARG A 382 17.13 -5.01 -2.42
C ARG A 382 16.25 -4.59 -1.27
N ARG A 383 16.14 -3.28 -1.11
CA ARG A 383 15.18 -2.60 -0.25
C ARG A 383 14.10 -1.94 -1.12
N MET A 384 12.86 -2.16 -0.72
CA MET A 384 11.64 -1.65 -1.31
C MET A 384 11.17 -0.49 -0.46
N ASP A 385 11.33 0.73 -0.98
CA ASP A 385 10.91 1.96 -0.33
C ASP A 385 9.62 2.47 -1.02
N PHE A 386 8.57 2.74 -0.23
CA PHE A 386 7.23 3.08 -0.71
C PHE A 386 7.00 4.58 -0.97
N GLY A 387 8.09 5.36 -1.10
CA GLY A 387 8.06 6.83 -1.03
C GLY A 387 7.25 7.54 -2.13
N THR A 388 7.25 7.01 -3.36
CA THR A 388 6.39 7.54 -4.44
C THR A 388 5.15 6.67 -4.56
N LEU A 389 4.00 7.23 -4.19
CA LEU A 389 2.73 6.51 -4.24
C LEU A 389 2.28 6.33 -5.71
N PRO A 390 1.93 5.09 -6.13
CA PRO A 390 1.34 4.83 -7.45
C PRO A 390 -0.13 5.28 -7.49
N ARG A 391 -0.90 4.83 -8.49
CA ARG A 391 -2.35 5.08 -8.52
C ARG A 391 -3.01 4.53 -7.25
N MET A 392 -3.88 5.31 -6.61
CA MET A 392 -4.75 4.82 -5.55
C MET A 392 -5.84 3.93 -6.16
N ALA A 393 -5.89 2.67 -5.73
CA ALA A 393 -6.96 1.73 -6.01
C ALA A 393 -8.12 1.94 -5.02
N SER A 394 -9.34 1.66 -5.46
CA SER A 394 -10.55 1.83 -4.65
C SER A 394 -11.08 0.49 -4.16
N ILE A 395 -11.30 0.34 -2.85
CA ILE A 395 -12.00 -0.82 -2.29
C ILE A 395 -13.45 -0.95 -2.77
N ASN A 396 -14.02 0.17 -3.22
CA ASN A 396 -15.38 0.26 -3.74
C ASN A 396 -15.44 -0.12 -5.24
N ASP A 397 -14.33 -0.05 -5.96
CA ASP A 397 -14.26 -0.57 -7.32
C ASP A 397 -14.03 -2.09 -7.29
N ALA A 398 -14.91 -2.85 -7.94
CA ALA A 398 -14.83 -4.31 -7.92
C ALA A 398 -13.57 -4.84 -8.62
N LYS A 399 -13.12 -4.21 -9.70
CA LYS A 399 -11.92 -4.68 -10.43
C LYS A 399 -10.66 -4.47 -9.62
N ASP A 400 -10.57 -3.32 -8.96
CA ASP A 400 -9.48 -3.01 -8.04
C ASP A 400 -9.44 -4.01 -6.87
N LEU A 401 -10.58 -4.24 -6.18
CA LEU A 401 -10.63 -5.21 -5.09
C LEU A 401 -10.30 -6.62 -5.57
N ASP A 402 -10.91 -7.09 -6.66
CA ASP A 402 -10.69 -8.43 -7.21
C ASP A 402 -9.22 -8.64 -7.59
N ARG A 403 -8.53 -7.60 -8.12
CA ARG A 403 -7.10 -7.66 -8.41
C ARG A 403 -6.27 -7.91 -7.15
N TYR A 404 -6.56 -7.23 -6.05
CA TYR A 404 -5.86 -7.47 -4.78
C TYR A 404 -6.16 -8.86 -4.22
N VAL A 405 -7.41 -9.30 -4.28
CA VAL A 405 -7.81 -10.65 -3.85
C VAL A 405 -7.07 -11.72 -4.67
N GLU A 406 -7.03 -11.57 -6.00
CA GLU A 406 -6.29 -12.46 -6.92
C GLU A 406 -4.81 -12.56 -6.53
N LEU A 407 -4.15 -11.42 -6.32
CA LEU A 407 -2.73 -11.37 -5.96
C LEU A 407 -2.45 -12.03 -4.60
N MET A 408 -3.33 -11.83 -3.61
CA MET A 408 -3.21 -12.54 -2.32
C MET A 408 -3.37 -14.06 -2.48
N GLY A 409 -4.21 -14.50 -3.43
CA GLY A 409 -4.40 -15.91 -3.75
C GLY A 409 -3.24 -16.60 -4.47
N LYS A 410 -2.31 -15.85 -5.06
CA LYS A 410 -1.10 -16.40 -5.73
C LYS A 410 -0.03 -16.87 -4.75
N GLN A 411 -0.13 -16.49 -3.48
CA GLN A 411 0.89 -16.76 -2.47
C GLN A 411 0.36 -17.78 -1.46
N ASP A 412 1.26 -18.58 -0.88
CA ASP A 412 0.90 -19.46 0.23
C ASP A 412 0.79 -18.65 1.52
N PRO A 413 -0.42 -18.49 2.11
CA PRO A 413 -0.60 -17.72 3.33
C PRO A 413 0.17 -18.29 4.53
N ALA A 414 0.51 -19.58 4.54
CA ALA A 414 1.28 -20.18 5.62
C ALA A 414 2.72 -19.62 5.72
N THR A 415 3.23 -19.02 4.65
CA THR A 415 4.58 -18.42 4.62
C THR A 415 4.63 -17.01 5.20
N HIS A 416 3.51 -16.28 5.17
CA HIS A 416 3.46 -14.87 5.54
C HIS A 416 3.61 -14.59 7.04
N SER A 417 4.19 -13.44 7.38
CA SER A 417 4.23 -12.92 8.75
C SER A 417 2.83 -12.63 9.31
N VAL A 418 2.69 -12.58 10.65
CA VAL A 418 1.43 -12.19 11.32
C VAL A 418 0.98 -10.77 10.89
N ARG A 419 1.93 -9.85 10.67
CA ARG A 419 1.64 -8.49 10.18
C ARG A 419 0.96 -8.52 8.81
N THR A 420 1.50 -9.28 7.87
CA THR A 420 0.95 -9.43 6.52
C THR A 420 -0.43 -10.09 6.57
N LEU A 421 -0.56 -11.17 7.34
CA LEU A 421 -1.82 -11.91 7.48
C LEU A 421 -2.92 -11.08 8.14
N ARG A 422 -2.57 -10.19 9.09
CA ARG A 422 -3.50 -9.21 9.66
C ARG A 422 -4.05 -8.30 8.56
N ALA A 423 -3.19 -7.66 7.78
CA ALA A 423 -3.62 -6.73 6.73
C ALA A 423 -4.44 -7.43 5.63
N TYR A 424 -4.06 -8.65 5.24
CA TYR A 424 -4.83 -9.45 4.29
C TYR A 424 -6.21 -9.78 4.86
N THR A 425 -6.28 -10.30 6.09
CA THR A 425 -7.54 -10.66 6.75
C THR A 425 -8.46 -9.44 6.90
N THR A 426 -7.91 -8.27 7.23
CA THR A 426 -8.63 -7.01 7.28
C THR A 426 -9.23 -6.65 5.93
N LEU A 427 -8.49 -6.64 4.82
CA LEU A 427 -9.06 -6.29 3.50
C LEU A 427 -10.05 -7.36 3.01
N LEU A 428 -9.74 -8.64 3.23
CA LEU A 428 -10.52 -9.78 2.74
C LEU A 428 -11.90 -9.91 3.40
N GLN A 429 -12.20 -9.11 4.45
CA GLN A 429 -13.56 -9.00 4.97
C GLN A 429 -14.54 -8.43 3.93
N LEU A 430 -14.05 -7.65 2.95
CA LEU A 430 -14.86 -7.14 1.84
C LEU A 430 -15.23 -8.22 0.80
N SER A 431 -14.58 -9.40 0.86
CA SER A 431 -14.83 -10.57 0.01
C SER A 431 -15.04 -11.83 0.88
N ALA A 432 -15.89 -11.71 1.90
CA ALA A 432 -15.98 -12.68 2.99
C ALA A 432 -16.43 -14.11 2.63
N GLY A 433 -17.01 -14.31 1.45
CA GLY A 433 -17.39 -15.62 0.91
C GLY A 433 -16.29 -16.30 0.08
N GLY A 434 -15.13 -15.65 -0.13
CA GLY A 434 -14.05 -16.19 -0.95
C GLY A 434 -13.17 -17.22 -0.23
N GLN A 435 -12.76 -18.28 -0.93
CA GLN A 435 -11.81 -19.28 -0.41
C GLN A 435 -10.43 -18.69 -0.06
N ILE A 436 -10.02 -17.61 -0.74
CA ILE A 436 -8.79 -16.88 -0.44
C ILE A 436 -8.88 -16.24 0.96
N ALA A 437 -10.01 -15.59 1.28
CA ALA A 437 -10.27 -15.02 2.60
C ALA A 437 -10.16 -16.08 3.70
N ALA A 438 -10.77 -17.24 3.50
CA ALA A 438 -10.73 -18.34 4.45
C ALA A 438 -9.32 -18.93 4.66
N LYS A 439 -8.51 -19.05 3.59
CA LYS A 439 -7.12 -19.51 3.68
C LYS A 439 -6.25 -18.52 4.45
N CYS A 440 -6.32 -17.23 4.13
CA CYS A 440 -5.56 -16.20 4.83
C CYS A 440 -5.97 -16.10 6.31
N ALA A 441 -7.26 -16.13 6.61
CA ALA A 441 -7.77 -16.08 7.98
C ALA A 441 -7.38 -17.34 8.78
N THR A 442 -7.39 -18.52 8.16
CA THR A 442 -6.88 -19.76 8.79
C THR A 442 -5.41 -19.61 9.16
N ALA A 443 -4.57 -19.16 8.23
CA ALA A 443 -3.15 -18.96 8.49
C ALA A 443 -2.90 -17.90 9.59
N PHE A 444 -3.69 -16.82 9.60
CA PHE A 444 -3.65 -15.81 10.66
C PHE A 444 -3.94 -16.43 12.03
N LEU A 445 -5.06 -17.16 12.15
CA LEU A 445 -5.48 -17.80 13.41
C LEU A 445 -4.50 -18.88 13.89
N GLN A 446 -3.86 -19.60 12.98
CA GLN A 446 -2.82 -20.59 13.33
C GLN A 446 -1.58 -19.92 13.93
N LYS A 447 -1.15 -18.77 13.40
CA LYS A 447 0.03 -18.04 13.89
C LYS A 447 -0.27 -17.09 15.05
N HIS A 448 -1.52 -16.67 15.19
CA HIS A 448 -1.98 -15.72 16.21
C HIS A 448 -3.36 -16.12 16.78
N PRO A 449 -3.43 -17.20 17.58
CA PRO A 449 -4.68 -17.71 18.14
C PRO A 449 -5.13 -16.93 19.39
N ASP A 450 -5.07 -15.59 19.39
CA ASP A 450 -5.47 -14.77 20.54
C ASP A 450 -6.95 -14.37 20.44
N PRO A 451 -7.85 -14.93 21.28
CA PRO A 451 -9.27 -14.58 21.29
C PRO A 451 -9.56 -13.14 21.74
N ASN A 452 -8.59 -12.42 22.31
CA ASN A 452 -8.71 -11.02 22.71
C ASN A 452 -8.35 -10.04 21.59
N ASP A 453 -7.73 -10.51 20.50
CA ASP A 453 -7.43 -9.66 19.36
C ASP A 453 -8.73 -9.18 18.69
N PRO A 454 -8.89 -7.87 18.41
CA PRO A 454 -10.09 -7.35 17.76
C PRO A 454 -10.40 -7.99 16.39
N LEU A 455 -9.39 -8.48 15.68
CA LEU A 455 -9.54 -9.13 14.38
C LEU A 455 -9.88 -10.62 14.50
N TRP A 456 -9.70 -11.25 15.67
CA TRP A 456 -9.92 -12.68 15.86
C TRP A 456 -11.32 -13.12 15.43
N ALA A 457 -12.36 -12.37 15.82
CA ALA A 457 -13.73 -12.72 15.49
C ALA A 457 -13.99 -12.63 13.97
N THR A 458 -13.48 -11.59 13.32
CA THR A 458 -13.56 -11.43 11.86
C THR A 458 -12.80 -12.56 11.16
N ALA A 459 -11.60 -12.91 11.60
CA ALA A 459 -10.83 -14.03 11.05
C ALA A 459 -11.58 -15.37 11.19
N GLN A 460 -12.17 -15.64 12.36
CA GLN A 460 -12.97 -16.85 12.56
C GLN A 460 -14.19 -16.88 11.65
N MET A 461 -14.89 -15.76 11.47
CA MET A 461 -16.00 -15.68 10.52
C MET A 461 -15.56 -16.01 9.09
N LEU A 462 -14.45 -15.44 8.61
CA LEU A 462 -13.93 -15.70 7.26
C LEU A 462 -13.54 -17.18 7.08
N ARG A 463 -12.84 -17.75 8.06
CA ARG A 463 -12.50 -19.18 8.08
C ARG A 463 -13.76 -20.05 8.02
N LEU A 464 -14.73 -19.78 8.90
CA LEU A 464 -15.96 -20.57 9.00
C LEU A 464 -16.81 -20.43 7.75
N ARG A 465 -16.97 -19.24 7.16
CA ARG A 465 -17.68 -19.06 5.89
C ARG A 465 -17.08 -19.88 4.74
N GLY A 466 -15.75 -19.90 4.62
CA GLY A 466 -15.08 -20.77 3.65
C GLY A 466 -15.35 -22.25 3.90
N LEU A 467 -15.35 -22.67 5.17
CA LEU A 467 -15.65 -24.04 5.58
C LEU A 467 -17.11 -24.41 5.34
N MET A 468 -18.06 -23.50 5.55
CA MET A 468 -19.49 -23.73 5.32
C MET A 468 -19.78 -24.12 3.86
N GLN A 469 -19.04 -23.54 2.92
CA GLN A 469 -19.14 -23.85 1.49
C GLN A 469 -18.60 -25.24 1.14
N LEU A 470 -17.58 -25.73 1.84
CA LEU A 470 -16.92 -27.00 1.59
C LEU A 470 -17.53 -28.15 2.39
N ASP A 471 -17.69 -27.96 3.70
CA ASP A 471 -18.27 -28.91 4.64
C ASP A 471 -19.01 -28.17 5.76
N SER A 472 -20.33 -28.02 5.57
CA SER A 472 -21.20 -27.29 6.49
C SER A 472 -21.35 -27.99 7.86
N LYS A 473 -21.15 -29.31 7.94
CA LYS A 473 -21.21 -30.04 9.22
C LYS A 473 -19.94 -29.82 10.02
N LEU A 474 -18.79 -29.87 9.36
CA LEU A 474 -17.51 -29.54 9.97
C LEU A 474 -17.50 -28.08 10.44
N ALA A 475 -18.01 -27.13 9.64
CA ALA A 475 -18.16 -25.73 10.04
C ALA A 475 -18.96 -25.56 11.34
N LEU A 476 -20.09 -26.26 11.48
CA LEU A 476 -20.88 -26.24 12.71
C LEU A 476 -20.06 -26.77 13.90
N SER A 477 -19.38 -27.90 13.72
CA SER A 477 -18.57 -28.49 14.80
C SER A 477 -17.42 -27.57 15.23
N GLU A 478 -16.77 -26.88 14.29
CA GLU A 478 -15.69 -25.94 14.54
C GLU A 478 -16.17 -24.66 15.23
N MET A 479 -17.33 -24.14 14.83
CA MET A 479 -17.96 -22.99 15.46
C MET A 479 -18.36 -23.28 16.91
N LEU A 480 -18.84 -24.49 17.21
CA LEU A 480 -19.19 -24.92 18.56
C LEU A 480 -17.96 -25.12 19.47
N ARG A 481 -16.76 -25.28 18.89
CA ARG A 481 -15.49 -25.39 19.61
C ARG A 481 -14.80 -24.05 19.87
N LEU A 482 -15.34 -22.95 19.37
CA LEU A 482 -14.80 -21.62 19.62
C LEU A 482 -14.75 -21.31 21.12
N ASP A 483 -13.78 -20.48 21.52
CA ASP A 483 -13.68 -20.00 22.90
C ASP A 483 -15.00 -19.34 23.34
N LYS A 484 -15.55 -19.81 24.47
CA LYS A 484 -16.89 -19.41 24.93
C LYS A 484 -16.95 -17.94 25.29
N ILE A 485 -15.90 -17.39 25.91
CA ILE A 485 -15.86 -16.00 26.35
C ILE A 485 -15.75 -15.08 25.12
N ALA A 486 -14.85 -15.40 24.19
CA ALA A 486 -14.69 -14.69 22.94
C ALA A 486 -15.96 -14.71 22.09
N ARG A 487 -16.61 -15.87 22.01
CA ARG A 487 -17.90 -16.02 21.35
C ARG A 487 -18.97 -15.16 22.01
N GLN A 488 -19.06 -15.17 23.34
CA GLN A 488 -20.03 -14.34 24.07
C GLN A 488 -19.76 -12.83 23.87
N ARG A 489 -18.50 -12.39 23.82
CA ARG A 489 -18.15 -10.99 23.51
C ARG A 489 -18.54 -10.58 22.09
N ASN A 490 -18.56 -11.53 21.16
CA ASN A 490 -18.87 -11.30 19.74
C ASN A 490 -20.16 -12.02 19.33
N TYR A 491 -21.14 -12.10 20.25
CA TYR A 491 -22.32 -12.94 20.09
C TYR A 491 -23.12 -12.60 18.82
N GLU A 492 -23.31 -11.32 18.50
CA GLU A 492 -24.05 -10.90 17.31
C GLU A 492 -23.43 -11.47 16.02
N LYS A 493 -22.10 -11.43 15.89
CA LYS A 493 -21.37 -11.99 14.74
C LYS A 493 -21.56 -13.51 14.63
N PHE A 494 -21.31 -14.23 15.72
CA PHE A 494 -21.30 -15.70 15.68
C PHE A 494 -22.69 -16.32 15.68
N ASP A 495 -23.66 -15.74 16.37
CA ASP A 495 -25.02 -16.26 16.38
C ASP A 495 -25.75 -15.96 15.05
N LEU A 496 -25.47 -14.83 14.39
CA LEU A 496 -25.93 -14.60 13.02
C LEU A 496 -25.31 -15.62 12.05
N LEU A 497 -23.99 -15.85 12.14
CA LEU A 497 -23.31 -16.83 11.30
C LEU A 497 -23.86 -18.26 11.51
N GLU A 498 -24.15 -18.63 12.76
CA GLU A 498 -24.76 -19.92 13.09
C GLU A 498 -26.16 -20.07 12.48
N LEU A 499 -26.97 -19.01 12.53
CA LEU A 499 -28.27 -19.00 11.88
C LEU A 499 -28.14 -19.11 10.36
N GLU A 500 -27.20 -18.40 9.75
CA GLU A 500 -26.92 -18.50 8.31
C GLU A 500 -26.55 -19.94 7.91
N LEU A 501 -25.67 -20.58 8.70
CA LEU A 501 -25.27 -21.98 8.50
C LEU A 501 -26.46 -22.94 8.59
N HIS A 502 -27.32 -22.78 9.60
CA HIS A 502 -28.50 -23.64 9.75
C HIS A 502 -29.55 -23.41 8.65
N VAL A 503 -29.80 -22.17 8.27
CA VAL A 503 -30.86 -21.80 7.32
C VAL A 503 -30.46 -22.11 5.88
N PHE A 504 -29.28 -21.66 5.43
CA PHE A 504 -28.91 -21.70 4.02
C PHE A 504 -28.16 -22.97 3.61
N TYR A 505 -27.38 -23.55 4.52
CA TYR A 505 -26.49 -24.68 4.22
C TYR A 505 -27.04 -26.00 4.73
N LEU A 506 -27.29 -26.10 6.04
CA LEU A 506 -27.76 -27.36 6.64
C LEU A 506 -29.24 -27.62 6.39
N ARG A 507 -30.05 -26.55 6.25
CA ARG A 507 -31.49 -26.63 5.97
C ARG A 507 -32.22 -27.59 6.94
N SER A 508 -31.92 -27.42 8.22
CA SER A 508 -32.39 -28.31 9.31
C SER A 508 -33.37 -27.59 10.23
N GLU A 509 -34.34 -28.33 10.79
CA GLU A 509 -35.27 -27.84 11.83
C GLU A 509 -34.56 -27.28 13.07
N THR A 510 -33.29 -27.66 13.28
CA THR A 510 -32.44 -27.04 14.31
C THR A 510 -32.31 -25.53 14.13
N ALA A 511 -32.49 -24.99 12.92
CA ALA A 511 -32.56 -23.55 12.66
C ALA A 511 -33.63 -22.88 13.52
N VAL A 512 -34.83 -23.49 13.60
CA VAL A 512 -35.97 -22.95 14.36
C VAL A 512 -35.67 -22.97 15.85
N THR A 513 -35.16 -24.09 16.36
CA THR A 513 -34.79 -24.22 17.77
C THR A 513 -33.72 -23.22 18.16
N ARG A 514 -32.65 -23.10 17.36
CA ARG A 514 -31.55 -22.18 17.65
C ARG A 514 -31.98 -20.72 17.56
N ALA A 515 -32.78 -20.36 16.57
CA ALA A 515 -33.36 -19.02 16.46
C ALA A 515 -34.20 -18.63 17.68
N ARG A 516 -35.05 -19.53 18.17
CA ARG A 516 -35.84 -19.30 19.39
C ARG A 516 -34.96 -19.12 20.62
N GLN A 517 -33.88 -19.89 20.74
CA GLN A 517 -32.91 -19.73 21.83
C GLN A 517 -32.23 -18.35 21.80
N ILE A 518 -31.76 -17.92 20.63
CA ILE A 518 -31.14 -16.59 20.46
C ILE A 518 -32.14 -15.48 20.79
N ALA A 519 -33.37 -15.58 20.28
CA ALA A 519 -34.42 -14.61 20.55
C ALA A 519 -34.80 -14.53 22.04
N ALA A 520 -34.81 -15.67 22.74
CA ALA A 520 -35.04 -15.73 24.18
C ALA A 520 -33.87 -15.20 25.01
N GLN A 521 -32.63 -15.40 24.53
CA GLN A 521 -31.42 -14.92 25.20
C GLN A 521 -31.22 -13.42 25.02
N TYR A 522 -31.63 -12.86 23.89
CA TYR A 522 -31.47 -11.45 23.52
C TYR A 522 -32.83 -10.81 23.16
N PRO A 523 -33.80 -10.78 24.10
CA PRO A 523 -35.12 -10.21 23.84
C PRO A 523 -35.00 -8.73 23.48
N ASP A 524 -35.88 -8.26 22.61
CA ASP A 524 -36.00 -6.86 22.17
C ASP A 524 -34.76 -6.24 21.47
N THR A 525 -33.72 -7.04 21.26
CA THR A 525 -32.55 -6.65 20.46
C THR A 525 -32.79 -6.83 18.96
N ARG A 526 -31.98 -6.17 18.12
CA ARG A 526 -31.95 -6.41 16.67
C ARG A 526 -31.65 -7.88 16.38
N LEU A 527 -30.66 -8.47 17.04
CA LEU A 527 -30.31 -9.89 16.89
C LEU A 527 -31.49 -10.82 17.20
N GLY A 528 -32.18 -10.62 18.32
CA GLY A 528 -33.33 -11.44 18.70
C GLY A 528 -34.47 -11.36 17.68
N ARG A 529 -34.73 -10.16 17.14
CA ARG A 529 -35.69 -9.98 16.03
C ARG A 529 -35.23 -10.71 14.77
N ILE A 530 -33.99 -10.52 14.33
CA ILE A 530 -33.42 -11.18 13.16
C ILE A 530 -33.47 -12.70 13.31
N ALA A 531 -33.19 -13.24 14.51
CA ALA A 531 -33.30 -14.67 14.77
C ALA A 531 -34.73 -15.18 14.49
N MET A 532 -35.75 -14.45 14.93
CA MET A 532 -37.15 -14.79 14.62
C MET A 532 -37.49 -14.64 13.14
N VAL A 533 -36.91 -13.68 12.43
CA VAL A 533 -37.03 -13.55 10.96
C VAL A 533 -36.41 -14.76 10.25
N ARG A 534 -35.26 -15.28 10.72
CA ARG A 534 -34.60 -16.46 10.15
C ARG A 534 -35.43 -17.73 10.22
N ILE A 535 -36.39 -17.85 11.15
CA ILE A 535 -37.38 -18.94 11.15
C ILE A 535 -38.26 -18.87 9.90
N GLY A 536 -38.70 -17.66 9.54
CA GLY A 536 -39.47 -17.45 8.31
C GLY A 536 -38.63 -17.74 7.06
N ASP A 537 -37.35 -17.33 7.06
CA ASP A 537 -36.42 -17.65 5.96
C ASP A 537 -36.24 -19.16 5.79
N PHE A 538 -36.10 -19.89 6.89
CA PHE A 538 -36.05 -21.35 6.87
C PHE A 538 -37.30 -21.94 6.23
N TYR A 539 -38.50 -21.58 6.69
CA TYR A 539 -39.75 -22.10 6.11
C TYR A 539 -39.91 -21.74 4.63
N ARG A 540 -39.56 -20.51 4.25
CA ARG A 540 -39.58 -20.06 2.86
C ARG A 540 -38.69 -20.93 1.98
N LEU A 541 -37.45 -21.17 2.39
CA LEU A 541 -36.49 -21.99 1.65
C LEU A 541 -36.85 -23.49 1.61
N GLN A 542 -37.73 -23.95 2.49
CA GLN A 542 -38.33 -25.30 2.47
C GLN A 542 -39.63 -25.38 1.65
N GLY A 543 -40.09 -24.28 1.03
CA GLY A 543 -41.38 -24.23 0.33
C GLY A 543 -42.61 -24.17 1.25
N ARG A 544 -42.42 -24.01 2.56
CA ARG A 544 -43.48 -23.93 3.59
C ARG A 544 -44.01 -22.50 3.71
N MET A 545 -44.57 -21.99 2.61
CA MET A 545 -44.87 -20.56 2.48
C MET A 545 -45.88 -20.04 3.51
N LYS A 546 -46.92 -20.82 3.83
CA LYS A 546 -47.92 -20.43 4.82
C LYS A 546 -47.29 -20.15 6.19
N GLU A 547 -46.33 -20.99 6.58
CA GLU A 547 -45.63 -20.86 7.86
C GLU A 547 -44.62 -19.71 7.84
N ALA A 548 -43.95 -19.50 6.71
CA ALA A 548 -43.08 -18.35 6.51
C ALA A 548 -43.84 -17.02 6.67
N VAL A 549 -44.99 -16.88 5.99
CA VAL A 549 -45.87 -15.70 6.06
C VAL A 549 -46.34 -15.47 7.50
N ALA A 550 -46.88 -16.49 8.15
CA ALA A 550 -47.36 -16.38 9.53
C ALA A 550 -46.24 -15.95 10.49
N GLN A 551 -45.03 -16.48 10.28
CA GLN A 551 -43.87 -16.11 11.09
C GLN A 551 -43.43 -14.66 10.86
N TYR A 552 -43.30 -14.21 9.61
CA TYR A 552 -42.92 -12.83 9.30
C TYR A 552 -43.96 -11.83 9.84
N GLN A 553 -45.26 -12.11 9.65
CA GLN A 553 -46.34 -11.28 10.21
C GLN A 553 -46.28 -11.21 11.74
N GLY A 554 -46.05 -12.34 12.40
CA GLY A 554 -45.95 -12.39 13.86
C GLY A 554 -44.76 -11.60 14.42
N VAL A 555 -43.64 -11.54 13.69
CA VAL A 555 -42.50 -10.68 14.06
C VAL A 555 -42.83 -9.20 13.82
N GLN A 556 -43.44 -8.88 12.69
CA GLN A 556 -43.76 -7.50 12.31
C GLN A 556 -44.81 -6.85 13.21
N GLN A 557 -45.87 -7.57 13.57
CA GLN A 557 -46.92 -7.07 14.48
C GLN A 557 -46.36 -6.65 15.84
N LYS A 558 -45.27 -7.28 16.29
CA LYS A 558 -44.59 -6.92 17.54
C LYS A 558 -43.67 -5.69 17.38
N ALA A 559 -43.34 -5.32 16.15
CA ALA A 559 -42.41 -4.24 15.82
C ALA A 559 -43.10 -2.97 15.26
N THR A 560 -44.40 -3.03 14.93
CA THR A 560 -45.13 -1.87 14.40
C THR A 560 -45.17 -0.72 15.40
N ASP A 561 -44.85 0.47 14.91
CA ASP A 561 -44.88 1.72 15.67
C ASP A 561 -46.32 2.22 15.93
N GLU A 562 -46.44 3.36 16.62
CA GLU A 562 -47.72 4.03 16.91
C GLU A 562 -48.57 4.34 15.66
N THR A 563 -47.98 4.28 14.46
CA THR A 563 -48.69 4.50 13.20
C THR A 563 -49.36 3.24 12.65
N GLY A 564 -49.20 2.09 13.33
CA GLY A 564 -49.76 0.81 12.92
C GLY A 564 -49.21 0.31 11.58
N GLY A 565 -47.96 0.67 11.26
CA GLY A 565 -47.29 0.25 10.03
C GLY A 565 -47.65 1.07 8.76
N LYS A 566 -48.40 2.17 8.88
CA LYS A 566 -48.77 3.02 7.73
C LYS A 566 -47.57 3.62 6.99
N LYS A 567 -46.42 3.76 7.66
CA LYS A 567 -45.17 4.28 7.07
C LYS A 567 -44.33 3.23 6.34
N LEU A 568 -44.64 1.94 6.50
CA LEU A 568 -43.79 0.85 5.99
C LEU A 568 -43.55 0.93 4.47
N PRO A 569 -44.55 1.17 3.59
CA PRO A 569 -44.29 1.22 2.15
C PRO A 569 -43.32 2.34 1.74
N ALA A 570 -43.39 3.49 2.40
CA ALA A 570 -42.47 4.61 2.13
C ALA A 570 -41.05 4.30 2.66
N GLN A 571 -40.95 3.63 3.82
CA GLN A 571 -39.68 3.18 4.37
C GLN A 571 -39.03 2.11 3.50
N ASP A 572 -39.80 1.14 3.01
CA ASP A 572 -39.32 0.10 2.08
C ASP A 572 -38.70 0.70 0.83
N ARG A 573 -39.37 1.70 0.25
CA ARG A 573 -38.83 2.40 -0.91
C ARG A 573 -37.52 3.12 -0.58
N ALA A 574 -37.43 3.75 0.58
CA ALA A 574 -36.20 4.42 1.03
C ALA A 574 -35.06 3.43 1.27
N PHE A 575 -35.33 2.26 1.87
CA PHE A 575 -34.34 1.19 2.05
C PHE A 575 -33.89 0.61 0.71
N SER A 576 -34.80 0.31 -0.20
CA SER A 576 -34.50 -0.17 -1.56
C SER A 576 -33.53 0.77 -2.28
N ILE A 577 -33.84 2.08 -2.29
CA ILE A 577 -32.98 3.10 -2.90
C ILE A 577 -31.60 3.13 -2.23
N ALA A 578 -31.55 3.22 -0.90
CA ALA A 578 -30.30 3.31 -0.16
C ALA A 578 -29.39 2.08 -0.38
N VAL A 579 -29.94 0.87 -0.32
CA VAL A 579 -29.18 -0.37 -0.56
C VAL A 579 -28.69 -0.42 -2.01
N ASN A 580 -29.51 -0.02 -2.98
CA ASN A 580 -29.10 0.01 -4.37
C ASN A 580 -27.99 1.04 -4.63
N GLU A 581 -28.08 2.24 -4.04
CA GLU A 581 -27.02 3.27 -4.12
C GLU A 581 -25.72 2.77 -3.50
N MET A 582 -25.76 2.18 -2.30
CA MET A 582 -24.59 1.58 -1.65
C MET A 582 -23.95 0.48 -2.52
N LEU A 583 -24.76 -0.35 -3.18
CA LEU A 583 -24.26 -1.36 -4.12
C LEU A 583 -23.59 -0.76 -5.35
N LEU A 584 -24.14 0.32 -5.90
CA LEU A 584 -23.54 1.05 -7.04
C LEU A 584 -22.23 1.72 -6.63
N ASP A 585 -22.16 2.22 -5.40
CA ASP A 585 -20.97 2.82 -4.81
C ASP A 585 -19.98 1.80 -4.24
N GLY A 586 -20.26 0.48 -4.35
CA GLY A 586 -19.39 -0.58 -3.86
C GLY A 586 -19.27 -0.70 -2.34
N GLN A 587 -20.15 -0.04 -1.58
CA GLN A 587 -20.21 -0.02 -0.11
C GLN A 587 -20.88 -1.30 0.42
N ARG A 588 -20.15 -2.41 0.35
CA ARG A 588 -20.68 -3.77 0.59
C ARG A 588 -21.10 -4.00 2.04
N ILE A 589 -20.30 -3.53 2.99
CA ILE A 589 -20.54 -3.72 4.43
C ILE A 589 -21.77 -2.89 4.84
N GLU A 590 -21.83 -1.66 4.38
CA GLU A 590 -22.92 -0.72 4.62
C GLU A 590 -24.23 -1.25 4.01
N ALA A 591 -24.17 -1.79 2.79
CA ALA A 591 -25.33 -2.41 2.15
C ALA A 591 -25.84 -3.65 2.92
N GLU A 592 -24.95 -4.48 3.47
CA GLU A 592 -25.32 -5.64 4.30
C GLU A 592 -25.98 -5.19 5.62
N GLU A 593 -25.40 -4.24 6.33
CA GLU A 593 -25.99 -3.67 7.55
C GLU A 593 -27.35 -3.02 7.25
N LYS A 594 -27.49 -2.32 6.12
CA LYS A 594 -28.74 -1.67 5.74
C LYS A 594 -29.85 -2.67 5.43
N LEU A 595 -29.51 -3.82 4.85
CA LEU A 595 -30.46 -4.93 4.68
C LEU A 595 -30.89 -5.54 6.02
N LEU A 596 -29.95 -5.72 6.98
CA LEU A 596 -30.27 -6.21 8.32
C LEU A 596 -31.21 -5.25 9.05
N GLU A 597 -31.01 -3.94 8.92
CA GLU A 597 -31.95 -2.93 9.43
C GLU A 597 -33.33 -3.08 8.80
N TRP A 598 -33.40 -3.18 7.47
CA TRP A 598 -34.65 -3.26 6.75
C TRP A 598 -35.46 -4.50 7.16
N GLU A 599 -34.85 -5.68 7.18
CA GLU A 599 -35.57 -6.89 7.54
C GLU A 599 -35.93 -7.00 9.03
N ALA A 600 -35.23 -6.28 9.91
CA ALA A 600 -35.60 -6.20 11.31
C ALA A 600 -36.85 -5.35 11.54
N VAL A 601 -37.09 -4.36 10.69
CA VAL A 601 -38.25 -3.45 10.74
C VAL A 601 -39.44 -4.04 9.98
N HIS A 602 -39.21 -4.53 8.76
CA HIS A 602 -40.26 -5.00 7.86
C HIS A 602 -39.96 -6.39 7.26
N PRO A 603 -40.10 -7.48 8.04
CA PRO A 603 -39.80 -8.84 7.55
C PRO A 603 -40.62 -9.26 6.33
N MET A 604 -41.86 -8.79 6.20
CA MET A 604 -42.78 -9.13 5.11
C MET A 604 -42.32 -8.64 3.74
N VAL A 605 -41.41 -7.66 3.69
CA VAL A 605 -40.84 -7.11 2.47
C VAL A 605 -40.19 -8.18 1.57
N LYS A 606 -39.82 -9.33 2.13
CA LYS A 606 -39.30 -10.49 1.38
C LYS A 606 -40.30 -11.10 0.40
N LEU A 607 -41.59 -10.83 0.54
CA LEU A 607 -42.64 -11.49 -0.23
C LEU A 607 -43.08 -10.69 -1.45
N ASP A 608 -43.05 -9.36 -1.39
CA ASP A 608 -43.69 -8.47 -2.37
C ASP A 608 -42.83 -7.26 -2.78
N SER A 609 -41.52 -7.27 -2.52
CA SER A 609 -40.58 -6.21 -2.94
C SER A 609 -39.34 -6.74 -3.66
N ASP A 610 -38.40 -5.84 -3.98
CA ASP A 610 -37.06 -6.13 -4.52
C ASP A 610 -36.02 -6.55 -3.45
N PHE A 611 -36.43 -6.70 -2.18
CA PHE A 611 -35.52 -7.04 -1.08
C PHE A 611 -34.67 -8.29 -1.36
N LEU A 612 -35.26 -9.38 -1.85
CA LEU A 612 -34.53 -10.63 -2.11
C LEU A 612 -33.52 -10.48 -3.25
N LEU A 613 -33.85 -9.67 -4.28
CA LEU A 613 -32.92 -9.31 -5.34
C LEU A 613 -31.73 -8.51 -4.80
N LEU A 614 -32.00 -7.46 -4.01
CA LEU A 614 -30.97 -6.61 -3.41
C LEU A 614 -30.08 -7.40 -2.44
N ARG A 615 -30.65 -8.26 -1.61
CA ARG A 615 -29.91 -9.17 -0.74
C ARG A 615 -29.05 -10.15 -1.53
N GLY A 616 -29.58 -10.73 -2.60
CA GLY A 616 -28.80 -11.56 -3.53
C GLY A 616 -27.59 -10.81 -4.07
N ARG A 617 -27.77 -9.55 -4.51
CA ARG A 617 -26.68 -8.70 -5.02
C ARG A 617 -25.62 -8.37 -3.94
N VAL A 618 -26.02 -8.06 -2.71
CA VAL A 618 -25.09 -7.82 -1.59
C VAL A 618 -24.29 -9.08 -1.27
N LEU A 619 -24.95 -10.24 -1.18
CA LEU A 619 -24.30 -11.53 -0.95
C LEU A 619 -23.28 -11.84 -2.06
N MET A 620 -23.63 -11.59 -3.32
CA MET A 620 -22.71 -11.74 -4.47
C MET A 620 -21.51 -10.81 -4.38
N ALA A 621 -21.71 -9.56 -3.97
CA ALA A 621 -20.63 -8.59 -3.83
C ALA A 621 -19.60 -9.01 -2.77
N GLY A 622 -20.04 -9.77 -1.75
CA GLY A 622 -19.17 -10.40 -0.76
C GLY A 622 -18.69 -11.82 -1.13
N GLY A 623 -19.01 -12.35 -2.32
CA GLY A 623 -18.62 -13.70 -2.75
C GLY A 623 -19.45 -14.85 -2.14
N ARG A 624 -20.60 -14.57 -1.52
CA ARG A 624 -21.50 -15.55 -0.88
C ARG A 624 -22.49 -16.14 -1.90
N TRP A 625 -21.96 -16.79 -2.93
CA TRP A 625 -22.72 -17.21 -4.12
C TRP A 625 -23.87 -18.19 -3.84
N ARG A 626 -23.69 -19.14 -2.91
CA ARG A 626 -24.71 -20.16 -2.58
C ARG A 626 -25.94 -19.55 -1.91
N GLU A 627 -25.72 -18.60 -1.01
CA GLU A 627 -26.80 -17.90 -0.32
C GLU A 627 -27.50 -16.94 -1.28
N ALA A 628 -26.74 -16.22 -2.12
CA ALA A 628 -27.30 -15.37 -3.16
C ALA A 628 -28.22 -16.16 -4.10
N LEU A 629 -27.77 -17.34 -4.56
CA LEU A 629 -28.57 -18.21 -5.42
C LEU A 629 -29.87 -18.63 -4.73
N ALA A 630 -29.82 -19.01 -3.45
CA ALA A 630 -31.01 -19.39 -2.69
C ALA A 630 -32.04 -18.26 -2.57
N GLU A 631 -31.59 -17.01 -2.37
CA GLU A 631 -32.49 -15.86 -2.30
C GLU A 631 -33.12 -15.54 -3.67
N LEU A 632 -32.33 -15.55 -4.74
CA LEU A 632 -32.80 -15.27 -6.09
C LEU A 632 -33.77 -16.36 -6.60
N ASP A 633 -33.48 -17.64 -6.33
CA ASP A 633 -34.38 -18.76 -6.63
C ASP A 633 -35.71 -18.63 -5.88
N SER A 634 -35.65 -18.27 -4.59
CA SER A 634 -36.86 -18.06 -3.79
C SER A 634 -37.71 -16.91 -4.31
N MET A 635 -37.09 -15.84 -4.82
CA MET A 635 -37.84 -14.71 -5.37
C MET A 635 -38.59 -15.10 -6.65
N LEU A 636 -37.96 -15.88 -7.54
CA LEU A 636 -38.64 -16.39 -8.76
C LEU A 636 -39.82 -17.32 -8.43
N GLN A 637 -39.75 -18.08 -7.34
CA GLN A 637 -40.85 -18.92 -6.89
C GLN A 637 -42.00 -18.10 -6.30
N LEU A 638 -41.68 -17.04 -5.55
CA LEU A 638 -42.65 -16.15 -4.91
C LEU A 638 -43.37 -15.25 -5.92
N GLN A 639 -42.62 -14.74 -6.88
CA GLN A 639 -43.10 -13.75 -7.86
C GLN A 639 -42.70 -14.19 -9.28
N PRO A 640 -43.34 -15.24 -9.85
CA PRO A 640 -43.01 -15.72 -11.18
C PRO A 640 -43.11 -14.63 -12.26
N ASP A 641 -44.07 -13.71 -12.11
CA ASP A 641 -44.34 -12.59 -13.03
C ASP A 641 -43.76 -11.25 -12.52
N SER A 642 -42.71 -11.29 -11.70
CA SER A 642 -42.07 -10.08 -11.16
C SER A 642 -41.57 -9.16 -12.27
N ALA A 643 -41.73 -7.84 -12.09
CA ALA A 643 -41.11 -6.84 -12.96
C ALA A 643 -39.57 -6.96 -13.00
N TYR A 644 -38.98 -7.59 -11.99
CA TYR A 644 -37.53 -7.80 -11.86
C TYR A 644 -37.06 -9.15 -12.44
N GLN A 645 -37.90 -9.90 -13.16
CA GLN A 645 -37.56 -11.26 -13.61
C GLN A 645 -36.25 -11.32 -14.43
N ILE A 646 -35.96 -10.31 -15.25
CA ILE A 646 -34.73 -10.25 -16.05
C ILE A 646 -33.51 -10.01 -15.15
N ASP A 647 -33.57 -9.04 -14.24
CA ASP A 647 -32.54 -8.74 -13.24
C ASP A 647 -32.21 -9.95 -12.37
N ILE A 648 -33.25 -10.62 -11.85
CA ILE A 648 -33.09 -11.82 -11.02
C ILE A 648 -32.39 -12.91 -11.82
N ASN A 649 -32.83 -13.19 -13.05
CA ASN A 649 -32.20 -14.19 -13.90
C ASN A 649 -30.74 -13.84 -14.25
N PHE A 650 -30.45 -12.56 -14.49
CA PHE A 650 -29.10 -12.09 -14.77
C PHE A 650 -28.15 -12.36 -13.59
N HIS A 651 -28.56 -11.98 -12.37
CA HIS A 651 -27.77 -12.20 -11.16
C HIS A 651 -27.71 -13.67 -10.75
N ARG A 652 -28.80 -14.43 -10.95
CA ARG A 652 -28.87 -15.87 -10.72
C ARG A 652 -27.86 -16.62 -11.59
N ALA A 653 -27.80 -16.29 -12.88
CA ALA A 653 -26.82 -16.85 -13.80
C ALA A 653 -25.38 -16.57 -13.34
N ARG A 654 -25.11 -15.37 -12.82
CA ARG A 654 -23.79 -15.05 -12.23
C ARG A 654 -23.47 -15.92 -11.02
N ALA A 655 -24.41 -16.10 -10.09
CA ALA A 655 -24.20 -16.98 -8.94
C ALA A 655 -23.96 -18.44 -9.36
N LEU A 656 -24.71 -18.95 -10.33
CA LEU A 656 -24.52 -20.30 -10.90
C LEU A 656 -23.14 -20.47 -11.53
N TYR A 657 -22.67 -19.46 -12.26
CA TYR A 657 -21.36 -19.48 -12.91
C TYR A 657 -20.22 -19.62 -11.89
N GLU A 658 -20.26 -18.82 -10.82
CA GLU A 658 -19.26 -18.84 -9.75
C GLU A 658 -19.32 -20.12 -8.90
N LEU A 659 -20.50 -20.76 -8.83
CA LEU A 659 -20.68 -22.09 -8.23
C LEU A 659 -20.29 -23.24 -9.16
N GLY A 660 -19.71 -22.96 -10.33
CA GLY A 660 -19.26 -23.96 -11.29
C GLY A 660 -20.36 -24.52 -12.21
N GLN A 661 -21.61 -24.08 -12.06
CA GLN A 661 -22.74 -24.47 -12.92
C GLN A 661 -22.77 -23.62 -14.21
N LYS A 662 -21.62 -23.54 -14.88
CA LYS A 662 -21.41 -22.68 -16.07
C LYS A 662 -22.38 -22.95 -17.22
N PRO A 663 -22.75 -24.21 -17.58
CA PRO A 663 -23.67 -24.45 -18.69
C PRO A 663 -25.05 -23.80 -18.49
N GLU A 664 -25.60 -23.92 -17.29
CA GLU A 664 -26.91 -23.35 -16.96
C GLU A 664 -26.85 -21.82 -16.90
N ALA A 665 -25.80 -21.25 -16.31
CA ALA A 665 -25.57 -19.81 -16.31
C ALA A 665 -25.55 -19.22 -17.74
N ARG A 666 -24.78 -19.85 -18.64
CA ARG A 666 -24.69 -19.42 -20.06
C ARG A 666 -26.02 -19.55 -20.80
N ARG A 667 -26.81 -20.59 -20.50
CA ARG A 667 -28.15 -20.76 -21.06
C ARG A 667 -29.03 -19.56 -20.71
N ILE A 668 -29.07 -19.17 -19.45
CA ILE A 668 -29.89 -18.04 -18.96
C ILE A 668 -29.44 -16.72 -19.61
N TRP A 669 -28.14 -16.42 -19.63
CA TRP A 669 -27.65 -15.20 -20.30
C TRP A 669 -27.92 -15.17 -21.80
N THR A 670 -27.83 -16.32 -22.47
CA THR A 670 -28.20 -16.43 -23.90
C THR A 670 -29.67 -16.14 -24.10
N GLU A 671 -30.55 -16.64 -23.23
CA GLU A 671 -31.98 -16.33 -23.28
C GLU A 671 -32.25 -14.84 -23.06
N ILE A 672 -31.60 -14.20 -22.08
CA ILE A 672 -31.75 -12.76 -21.83
C ILE A 672 -31.33 -11.96 -23.07
N ALA A 673 -30.13 -12.24 -23.61
CA ALA A 673 -29.60 -11.54 -24.78
C ALA A 673 -30.49 -11.71 -26.02
N LYS A 674 -31.06 -12.91 -26.23
CA LYS A 674 -31.88 -13.23 -27.40
C LYS A 674 -33.31 -12.70 -27.29
N LYS A 675 -33.98 -12.89 -26.14
CA LYS A 675 -35.40 -12.55 -25.95
C LYS A 675 -35.59 -11.08 -25.62
N TYR A 676 -34.62 -10.43 -24.98
CA TYR A 676 -34.71 -9.05 -24.52
C TYR A 676 -33.56 -8.17 -25.02
N PRO A 677 -33.34 -8.05 -26.35
CA PRO A 677 -32.15 -7.40 -26.91
C PRO A 677 -32.03 -5.90 -26.59
N ARG A 678 -33.11 -5.24 -26.14
CA ARG A 678 -33.13 -3.83 -25.73
C ARG A 678 -32.99 -3.62 -24.22
N HIS A 679 -32.93 -4.69 -23.42
CA HIS A 679 -32.73 -4.60 -21.99
C HIS A 679 -31.29 -4.19 -21.66
N GLU A 680 -31.06 -3.46 -20.56
CA GLU A 680 -29.72 -3.00 -20.17
C GLU A 680 -28.71 -4.14 -19.98
N PHE A 681 -29.17 -5.29 -19.49
CA PHE A 681 -28.34 -6.49 -19.33
C PHE A 681 -28.09 -7.29 -20.61
N ALA A 682 -28.71 -6.97 -21.75
CA ALA A 682 -28.57 -7.80 -22.96
C ALA A 682 -27.13 -7.86 -23.48
N ALA A 683 -26.45 -6.71 -23.53
CA ALA A 683 -25.07 -6.60 -23.98
C ALA A 683 -24.10 -7.32 -23.03
N GLN A 684 -24.29 -7.16 -21.72
CA GLN A 684 -23.48 -7.85 -20.72
C GLN A 684 -23.71 -9.36 -20.75
N SER A 685 -24.96 -9.82 -20.84
CA SER A 685 -25.32 -11.23 -20.95
C SER A 685 -24.68 -11.87 -22.19
N SER A 686 -24.67 -11.19 -23.33
CA SER A 686 -24.02 -11.68 -24.56
C SER A 686 -22.53 -11.94 -24.36
N LYS A 687 -21.83 -11.06 -23.65
CA LYS A 687 -20.41 -11.24 -23.31
C LYS A 687 -20.21 -12.43 -22.38
N TRP A 688 -21.02 -12.52 -21.33
CA TRP A 688 -20.88 -13.57 -20.30
C TRP A 688 -21.27 -14.97 -20.81
N ALA A 689 -22.20 -15.07 -21.75
CA ALA A 689 -22.60 -16.34 -22.35
C ALA A 689 -21.44 -17.08 -23.06
N VAL A 690 -20.44 -16.34 -23.55
CA VAL A 690 -19.28 -16.89 -24.25
C VAL A 690 -18.00 -16.93 -23.39
N THR A 691 -18.02 -16.36 -22.18
CA THR A 691 -16.86 -16.35 -21.27
C THR A 691 -16.50 -17.77 -20.81
N PRO A 692 -15.23 -18.22 -20.96
CA PRO A 692 -14.76 -19.58 -20.64
C PRO A 692 -15.08 -20.10 -19.23
#